data_AF-A0A2M9ZD49-F1
#
_entry.id   AF-A0A2M9ZD49-F1
#
_cell.length_a   1.000
_cell.length_b   1.000
_cell.length_c   1.000
_cell.angle_alpha   90.00
_cell.angle_beta   90.00
_cell.angle_gamma   90.00
#
_symmetry.space_group_name_H-M   'P 1'
#
loop_
_entity.id
_entity.type
_entity.pdbx_description
1 polymer ?
#
loop_
_entity_poly.entity_id
_entity_poly.type
_entity_poly.pdbx_seq_one_letter_code
_entity_poly.pdbx_strand_id
1 'polypeptide(L)'
;MKKIPANLRVLGFYALCFLSLLTIFRLALLAIYFPKVGDSTWSEVALSFLIGIRFDLSVIAIVLGPSWFLSSLHFANRWKTFRYTWGILPILLFLWMIGHLIGDTIYYGEADKHLGYEGFVFLGKDLLILIEAGIKNDTLKVVLGLFGIMVGLPSLIYLFIKYNGYEFSPDKKRSELLQIPISILVALLLFRGGFQSRPLRSTEAIHSENGFLNNLPLNGVFTTIMDLKSKSILPELQMQRDEAIRIVRKEIEYPGAKFVSEEYPILRETDETRKGTPPNIVIVLLESWTGKFLKPNGDGIVGGKELAPNFNALVPQGRYYPRFFATGGRTVNGLLSVLTGIPDRPGITVVRTHQALGSFGGLGSILKSQGYSTYFVHGGDVGFDNMSFLFPHWGFDTIVGKTEMEKEGKYKSGAWGFYDGDVLEELNTTLESAKQPFAAVTLTLTTHYPYQVPEGMRDPFPESLKDSDYFNTYKYSDDSLGRFLEKAKKSKYFENTVFVFVADHTHHRDLNPFEDRNIPFLLYSPKYVRPGTDPRISSQLDIIPTILGLVGKKVRFSSFGKDLLSTPTTNSSAYFAFSSVIGWIENDYALYRSTEGELREAYPMPWNRAGEKCSSLQKTCDLYEYKAKAFLNLSYDLLNSNRIFPDK
;
A
#
# COMPACT_ATOMS: atom_id res chain seq x y z
N MET A 1 30.25 19.86 -31.91
CA MET A 1 29.54 20.60 -30.83
C MET A 1 28.85 21.92 -31.23
N LYS A 2 29.23 22.61 -32.33
CA LYS A 2 28.60 23.88 -32.77
C LYS A 2 27.13 23.79 -33.28
N LYS A 3 26.56 22.57 -33.41
CA LYS A 3 25.17 22.34 -33.88
C LYS A 3 24.14 22.28 -32.74
N ILE A 4 24.56 22.19 -31.47
CA ILE A 4 23.64 22.10 -30.32
C ILE A 4 23.32 23.52 -29.81
N PRO A 5 22.04 23.89 -29.65
CA PRO A 5 21.63 25.16 -29.03
C PRO A 5 22.36 25.46 -27.73
N ALA A 6 22.68 26.73 -27.49
CA ALA A 6 23.48 27.14 -26.32
C ALA A 6 22.78 26.80 -24.99
N ASN A 7 21.46 26.96 -24.91
CA ASN A 7 20.67 26.62 -23.74
C ASN A 7 20.72 25.11 -23.45
N LEU A 8 20.65 24.26 -24.49
CA LEU A 8 20.79 22.81 -24.34
C LEU A 8 22.19 22.38 -23.90
N ARG A 9 23.25 23.11 -24.25
CA ARG A 9 24.60 22.84 -23.73
C ARG A 9 24.68 23.09 -22.23
N VAL A 10 24.09 24.19 -21.76
CA VAL A 10 24.02 24.53 -20.33
C VAL A 10 23.20 23.48 -19.57
N LEU A 11 22.01 23.14 -20.06
CA LEU A 11 21.14 22.15 -19.41
C LEU A 11 21.71 20.73 -19.48
N GLY A 12 22.40 20.37 -20.56
CA GLY A 12 23.10 19.10 -20.69
C GLY A 12 24.25 18.97 -19.70
N PHE A 13 24.99 20.06 -19.46
CA PHE A 13 25.99 20.11 -18.38
C PHE A 13 25.34 19.89 -17.01
N TYR A 14 24.24 20.58 -16.71
CA TYR A 14 23.51 20.33 -15.45
C TYR A 14 23.03 18.88 -15.35
N ALA A 15 22.43 18.32 -16.40
CA ALA A 15 21.97 16.93 -16.39
C ALA A 15 23.11 15.95 -16.08
N LEU A 16 24.31 16.16 -16.63
CA LEU A 16 25.50 15.38 -16.31
C LEU A 16 25.93 15.55 -14.85
N CYS A 17 25.91 16.77 -14.31
CA CYS A 17 26.22 17.02 -12.90
C CYS A 17 25.23 16.29 -11.98
N PHE A 18 23.92 16.41 -12.20
CA PHE A 18 22.90 15.74 -11.41
C PHE A 18 23.01 14.21 -11.51
N LEU A 19 23.22 13.66 -12.71
CA LEU A 19 23.42 12.22 -12.89
C LEU A 19 24.68 11.73 -12.17
N SER A 20 25.77 12.51 -12.22
CA SER A 20 27.01 12.19 -11.50
C SER A 20 26.78 12.21 -9.99
N LEU A 21 26.06 13.21 -9.47
CA LEU A 21 25.72 13.28 -8.05
C LEU A 21 24.90 12.06 -7.59
N LEU A 22 23.84 11.70 -8.32
CA LEU A 22 23.00 10.56 -7.99
C LEU A 22 23.75 9.23 -8.10
N THR A 23 24.64 9.10 -9.09
CA THR A 23 25.51 7.92 -9.23
C THR A 23 26.51 7.82 -8.08
N ILE A 24 27.16 8.93 -7.70
CA ILE A 24 28.08 8.99 -6.56
C ILE A 24 27.33 8.65 -5.26
N PHE A 25 26.12 9.19 -5.08
CA PHE A 25 25.27 8.86 -3.94
C PHE A 25 24.99 7.35 -3.88
N ARG A 26 24.58 6.73 -4.99
CA ARG A 26 24.32 5.28 -5.04
C ARG A 26 25.57 4.46 -4.71
N LEU A 27 26.72 4.85 -5.25
CA LEU A 27 28.02 4.22 -4.94
C LEU A 27 28.36 4.38 -3.45
N ALA A 28 28.15 5.55 -2.87
CA ALA A 28 28.37 5.81 -1.46
C ALA A 28 27.43 4.98 -0.57
N LEU A 29 26.15 4.89 -0.94
CA LEU A 29 25.16 4.08 -0.22
C LEU A 29 25.55 2.59 -0.24
N LEU A 30 25.94 2.06 -1.40
CA LEU A 30 26.49 0.70 -1.51
C LEU A 30 27.73 0.51 -0.66
N ALA A 31 28.66 1.47 -0.65
CA ALA A 31 29.90 1.35 0.11
C ALA A 31 29.67 1.39 1.63
N ILE A 32 28.79 2.28 2.10
CA ILE A 32 28.46 2.45 3.53
C ILE A 32 27.71 1.23 4.05
N TYR A 33 26.73 0.73 3.29
CA TYR A 33 25.87 -0.38 3.68
C TYR A 33 26.23 -1.69 2.96
N PHE A 34 27.48 -1.84 2.51
CA PHE A 34 27.96 -3.03 1.80
C PHE A 34 27.65 -4.35 2.53
N PRO A 35 27.75 -4.45 3.88
CA PRO A 35 27.37 -5.66 4.59
C PRO A 35 25.91 -6.11 4.34
N LYS A 36 25.00 -5.20 3.97
CA LYS A 36 23.60 -5.51 3.67
C LYS A 36 23.40 -6.18 2.31
N VAL A 37 24.43 -6.22 1.45
CA VAL A 37 24.41 -7.00 0.21
C VAL A 37 24.29 -8.51 0.51
N GLY A 38 24.83 -8.98 1.63
CA GLY A 38 24.76 -10.38 2.05
C GLY A 38 25.29 -11.33 0.97
N ASP A 39 24.54 -12.41 0.71
CA ASP A 39 24.89 -13.46 -0.27
C ASP A 39 24.44 -13.13 -1.71
N SER A 40 23.98 -11.90 -1.96
CA SER A 40 23.47 -11.52 -3.29
C SER A 40 24.58 -11.51 -4.35
N THR A 41 24.20 -11.78 -5.58
CA THR A 41 25.14 -11.86 -6.70
C THR A 41 25.58 -10.48 -7.20
N TRP A 42 26.79 -10.39 -7.76
CA TRP A 42 27.25 -9.17 -8.44
C TRP A 42 26.37 -8.76 -9.64
N SER A 43 25.68 -9.72 -10.26
CA SER A 43 24.69 -9.45 -11.29
C SER A 43 23.47 -8.71 -10.75
N GLU A 44 22.99 -9.06 -9.56
CA GLU A 44 21.89 -8.34 -8.92
C GLU A 44 22.32 -6.93 -8.54
N VAL A 45 23.52 -6.77 -7.96
CA VAL A 45 24.08 -5.44 -7.67
C VAL A 45 24.16 -4.59 -8.93
N ALA A 46 24.74 -5.13 -10.02
CA ALA A 46 24.83 -4.41 -11.29
C ALA A 46 23.45 -4.05 -11.86
N LEU A 47 22.48 -4.96 -11.75
CA LEU A 47 21.10 -4.70 -12.14
C LEU A 47 20.49 -3.57 -11.31
N SER A 48 20.80 -3.47 -10.01
CA SER A 48 20.36 -2.35 -9.17
C SER A 48 20.83 -0.99 -9.71
N PHE A 49 22.06 -0.90 -10.23
CA PHE A 49 22.56 0.33 -10.85
C PHE A 49 21.87 0.65 -12.18
N LEU A 50 21.62 -0.37 -13.00
CA LEU A 50 20.92 -0.20 -14.29
C LEU A 50 19.48 0.28 -14.08
N ILE A 51 18.77 -0.33 -13.14
CA ILE A 51 17.43 0.12 -12.73
C ILE A 51 17.52 1.53 -12.13
N GLY A 52 18.54 1.80 -11.33
CA GLY A 52 18.74 3.10 -10.68
C GLY A 52 18.86 4.28 -11.64
N ILE A 53 19.50 4.08 -12.81
CA ILE A 53 19.57 5.12 -13.86
C ILE A 53 18.16 5.58 -14.27
N ARG A 54 17.17 4.68 -14.31
CA ARG A 54 15.78 5.01 -14.65
C ARG A 54 15.16 5.98 -13.64
N PHE A 55 15.39 5.75 -12.34
CA PHE A 55 14.94 6.63 -11.27
C PHE A 55 15.70 7.96 -11.28
N ASP A 56 17.00 7.94 -11.53
CA ASP A 56 17.82 9.15 -11.62
C ASP A 56 17.37 10.06 -12.76
N LEU A 57 17.11 9.49 -13.95
CA LEU A 57 16.61 10.24 -15.09
C LEU A 57 15.21 10.84 -14.83
N SER A 58 14.36 10.14 -14.07
CA SER A 58 13.07 10.68 -13.65
C SER A 58 13.24 11.89 -12.72
N VAL A 59 14.10 11.79 -11.70
CA VAL A 59 14.44 12.92 -10.82
C VAL A 59 15.02 14.09 -11.61
N ILE A 60 15.97 13.84 -12.51
CA ILE A 60 16.57 14.86 -13.36
C ILE A 60 15.50 15.55 -14.22
N ALA A 61 14.55 14.79 -14.79
CA ALA A 61 13.47 15.36 -15.57
C ALA A 61 12.53 16.24 -14.73
N ILE A 62 12.23 15.86 -13.49
CA ILE A 62 11.41 16.66 -12.57
C ILE A 62 12.12 17.96 -12.19
N VAL A 63 13.41 17.87 -11.87
CA VAL A 63 14.23 19.00 -11.37
C VAL A 63 14.64 19.96 -12.50
N LEU A 64 15.07 19.44 -13.65
CA LEU A 64 15.56 20.25 -14.78
C LEU A 64 14.49 20.54 -15.84
N GLY A 65 13.40 19.78 -15.91
CA GLY A 65 12.33 19.96 -16.89
C GLY A 65 11.76 21.39 -16.93
N PRO A 66 11.42 22.01 -15.79
CA PRO A 66 10.99 23.40 -15.75
C PRO A 66 12.04 24.38 -16.30
N SER A 67 13.31 24.17 -15.96
CA SER A 67 14.42 25.01 -16.47
C SER A 67 14.60 24.83 -17.99
N TRP A 68 14.42 23.62 -18.51
CA TRP A 68 14.46 23.38 -19.96
C TRP A 68 13.30 24.06 -20.68
N PHE A 69 12.07 23.90 -20.18
CA PHE A 69 10.90 24.58 -20.73
C PHE A 69 11.09 26.10 -20.74
N LEU A 70 11.49 26.70 -19.61
CA LEU A 70 11.73 28.14 -19.50
C LEU A 70 12.85 28.60 -20.45
N SER A 71 13.94 27.84 -20.58
CA SER A 71 15.02 28.17 -21.51
C SER A 71 14.57 28.19 -22.98
N SER A 72 13.47 27.51 -23.30
CA SER A 72 12.90 27.42 -24.65
C SER A 72 11.95 28.59 -24.99
N LEU A 73 11.61 29.44 -24.00
CA LEU A 73 10.78 30.63 -24.19
C LEU A 73 11.59 31.78 -24.84
N HIS A 74 11.81 31.67 -26.15
CA HIS A 74 12.68 32.55 -26.95
C HIS A 74 12.53 34.05 -26.62
N PHE A 75 11.31 34.58 -26.67
CA PHE A 75 11.09 36.01 -26.47
C PHE A 75 11.37 36.46 -25.03
N ALA A 76 11.20 35.59 -24.05
CA ALA A 76 11.49 35.90 -22.66
C ALA A 76 13.01 35.95 -22.40
N ASN A 77 13.80 35.17 -23.15
CA ASN A 77 15.27 35.16 -23.05
C ASN A 77 15.95 36.50 -23.42
N ARG A 78 15.23 37.46 -24.02
CA ARG A 78 15.74 38.83 -24.20
C ARG A 78 16.08 39.50 -22.87
N TRP A 79 15.37 39.15 -21.80
CA TRP A 79 15.58 39.69 -20.47
C TRP A 79 16.67 38.91 -19.74
N LYS A 80 17.74 39.58 -19.30
CA LYS A 80 18.83 38.95 -18.52
C LYS A 80 18.32 38.26 -17.26
N THR A 81 17.41 38.90 -16.53
CA THR A 81 16.79 38.36 -15.31
C THR A 81 16.06 37.04 -15.57
N PHE A 82 15.29 36.94 -16.66
CA PHE A 82 14.63 35.69 -17.05
C PHE A 82 15.63 34.57 -17.38
N ARG A 83 16.78 34.90 -17.99
CA ARG A 83 17.83 33.90 -18.24
C ARG A 83 18.47 33.39 -16.96
N TYR A 84 18.60 34.27 -15.97
CA TYR A 84 19.12 33.89 -14.66
C TYR A 84 18.15 33.00 -13.89
N THR A 85 16.83 33.11 -14.06
CA THR A 85 15.89 32.22 -13.35
C THR A 85 16.06 30.76 -13.77
N TRP A 86 16.02 30.45 -15.07
CA TRP A 86 16.21 29.07 -15.54
C TRP A 86 17.67 28.59 -15.43
N GLY A 87 18.63 29.52 -15.39
CA GLY A 87 20.05 29.21 -15.29
C GLY A 87 20.56 28.98 -13.87
N ILE A 88 20.07 29.72 -12.88
CA ILE A 88 20.49 29.65 -11.48
C ILE A 88 19.66 28.62 -10.69
N LEU A 89 18.39 28.43 -11.02
CA LEU A 89 17.52 27.48 -10.34
C LEU A 89 18.13 26.06 -10.24
N PRO A 90 18.73 25.47 -11.31
CA PRO A 90 19.43 24.20 -11.20
C PRO A 90 20.57 24.17 -10.19
N ILE A 91 21.30 25.28 -9.98
CA ILE A 91 22.38 25.36 -8.99
C ILE A 91 21.82 25.23 -7.57
N LEU A 92 20.72 25.94 -7.30
CA LEU A 92 20.02 25.87 -6.00
C LEU A 92 19.49 24.46 -5.73
N LEU A 93 18.85 23.85 -6.73
CA LEU A 93 18.33 22.49 -6.62
C LEU A 93 19.44 21.44 -6.49
N PHE A 94 20.61 21.67 -7.10
CA PHE A 94 21.77 20.79 -6.96
C PHE A 94 22.33 20.79 -5.54
N LEU A 95 22.52 21.97 -4.94
CA LEU A 95 22.98 22.08 -3.55
C LEU A 95 21.96 21.52 -2.56
N TRP A 96 20.67 21.78 -2.79
CA TRP A 96 19.59 21.17 -2.02
C TRP A 96 19.64 19.64 -2.10
N MET A 97 19.79 19.09 -3.30
CA MET A 97 19.86 17.65 -3.52
C MET A 97 21.03 17.00 -2.79
N ILE A 98 22.21 17.64 -2.72
CA ILE A 98 23.33 17.15 -1.92
C ILE A 98 22.93 17.00 -0.45
N GLY A 99 22.37 18.06 0.15
CA GLY A 99 21.94 18.03 1.55
C GLY A 99 20.87 16.97 1.81
N HIS A 100 19.90 16.85 0.90
CA HIS A 100 18.82 15.86 0.97
C HIS A 100 19.35 14.43 0.92
N LEU A 101 20.28 14.14 -0.01
CA LEU A 101 20.89 12.83 -0.17
C LEU A 101 21.80 12.44 1.00
N ILE A 102 22.48 13.41 1.63
CA ILE A 102 23.24 13.16 2.87
C ILE A 102 22.29 12.78 4.00
N GLY A 103 21.20 13.55 4.19
CA GLY A 103 20.17 13.23 5.18
C GLY A 103 19.54 11.86 4.93
N ASP A 104 19.32 11.52 3.66
CA ASP A 104 18.79 10.23 3.23
C ASP A 104 19.73 9.07 3.59
N THR A 105 21.04 9.21 3.37
CA THR A 105 22.02 8.18 3.77
C THR A 105 21.99 7.94 5.28
N ILE A 106 21.91 9.00 6.09
CA ILE A 106 21.86 8.89 7.55
C ILE A 106 20.58 8.19 7.99
N TYR A 107 19.44 8.64 7.46
CA TYR A 107 18.14 8.08 7.76
C TYR A 107 18.02 6.61 7.36
N TYR A 108 18.58 6.25 6.20
CA TYR A 108 18.60 4.86 5.71
C TYR A 108 19.28 3.92 6.72
N GLY A 109 20.33 4.37 7.41
CA GLY A 109 21.04 3.56 8.39
C GLY A 109 20.18 3.16 9.61
N GLU A 110 19.18 3.97 9.92
CA GLU A 110 18.28 3.76 11.06
C GLU A 110 16.97 3.07 10.69
N ALA A 111 16.48 3.32 9.47
CA ALA A 111 15.13 2.94 9.02
C ALA A 111 15.12 1.92 7.87
N ASP A 112 16.25 1.59 7.25
CA ASP A 112 16.34 0.65 6.11
C ASP A 112 15.41 0.96 4.93
N LYS A 113 15.10 2.25 4.79
CA LYS A 113 14.37 2.82 3.67
C LYS A 113 14.84 4.26 3.42
N HIS A 114 14.59 4.73 2.21
CA HIS A 114 14.83 6.13 1.86
C HIS A 114 13.84 7.09 2.55
N LEU A 115 14.24 8.35 2.70
CA LEU A 115 13.40 9.45 3.15
C LEU A 115 12.17 9.61 2.25
N GLY A 116 11.00 9.67 2.85
CA GLY A 116 9.75 10.02 2.19
C GLY A 116 9.39 11.48 2.46
N TYR A 117 8.16 11.70 2.93
CA TYR A 117 7.66 13.00 3.36
C TYR A 117 8.51 13.64 4.48
N GLU A 118 9.16 12.82 5.31
CA GLU A 118 10.03 13.25 6.41
C GLU A 118 11.11 14.24 5.94
N GLY A 119 11.60 14.07 4.71
CA GLY A 119 12.55 14.98 4.09
C GLY A 119 12.07 16.44 4.03
N PHE A 120 10.76 16.68 3.86
CA PHE A 120 10.21 18.04 3.91
C PHE A 120 9.99 18.55 5.33
N VAL A 121 9.64 17.67 6.27
CA VAL A 121 9.50 18.03 7.69
C VAL A 121 10.83 18.53 8.24
N PHE A 122 11.92 17.82 7.91
CA PHE A 122 13.28 18.21 8.28
C PHE A 122 13.71 19.57 7.69
N LEU A 123 13.12 20.00 6.57
CA LEU A 123 13.35 21.33 5.98
C LEU A 123 12.43 22.42 6.56
N GLY A 124 11.36 22.02 7.25
CA GLY A 124 10.36 22.91 7.84
C GLY A 124 10.70 23.31 9.28
N LYS A 125 9.80 22.99 10.21
CA LYS A 125 9.91 23.39 11.62
C LYS A 125 11.11 22.77 12.33
N ASP A 126 11.55 21.60 11.90
CA ASP A 126 12.57 20.82 12.60
C ASP A 126 13.99 21.16 12.13
N LEU A 127 14.15 21.93 11.04
CA LEU A 127 15.46 22.32 10.51
C LEU A 127 16.29 23.07 11.56
N LEU A 128 15.67 23.99 12.29
CA LEU A 128 16.35 24.78 13.32
C LEU A 128 16.78 23.90 14.50
N ILE A 129 15.94 22.94 14.89
CA ILE A 129 16.24 21.97 15.96
C ILE A 129 17.42 21.09 15.54
N LEU A 130 17.44 20.64 14.28
CA LEU A 130 18.49 19.78 13.75
C LEU A 130 19.83 20.54 13.63
N ILE A 131 19.79 21.82 13.22
CA ILE A 131 20.96 22.70 13.25
C ILE A 131 21.44 22.93 14.69
N GLU A 132 20.54 23.19 15.64
CA GLU A 132 20.90 23.38 17.05
C GLU A 132 21.56 22.12 17.64
N ALA A 133 20.95 20.96 17.40
CA ALA A 133 21.50 19.66 17.80
C ALA A 133 22.85 19.40 17.13
N GLY A 134 22.99 19.72 15.84
CA GLY A 134 24.24 19.62 15.10
C GLY A 134 25.32 20.54 15.66
N ILE A 135 24.99 21.78 16.03
CA ILE A 135 25.93 22.72 16.68
C ILE A 135 26.39 22.16 18.02
N LYS A 136 25.48 21.56 18.80
CA LYS A 136 25.80 20.95 20.10
C LYS A 136 26.70 19.71 19.98
N ASN A 137 26.44 18.85 18.99
CA ASN A 137 27.10 17.56 18.88
C ASN A 137 28.34 17.58 17.97
N ASP A 138 28.37 18.44 16.95
CA ASP A 138 29.44 18.48 15.94
C ASP A 138 29.55 19.86 15.28
N THR A 139 29.91 20.88 16.07
CA THR A 139 29.98 22.29 15.65
C THR A 139 30.85 22.49 14.41
N LEU A 140 31.97 21.76 14.31
CA LEU A 140 32.92 21.92 13.21
C LEU A 140 32.29 21.53 11.87
N LYS A 141 31.55 20.40 11.79
CA LYS A 141 30.88 19.99 10.56
C LYS A 141 29.79 20.97 10.14
N VAL A 142 29.02 21.49 11.10
CA VAL A 142 27.99 22.51 10.81
C VAL A 142 28.62 23.80 10.28
N VAL A 143 29.68 24.29 10.92
CA VAL A 143 30.40 25.49 10.47
C VAL A 143 31.00 25.30 9.08
N LEU A 144 31.63 24.15 8.80
CA LEU A 144 32.17 23.82 7.48
C LEU A 144 31.07 23.73 6.42
N GLY A 145 29.91 23.15 6.75
CA GLY A 145 28.76 23.07 5.86
C GLY A 145 28.19 24.45 5.52
N LEU A 146 27.96 25.28 6.54
CA LEU A 146 27.47 26.66 6.37
C LEU A 146 28.48 27.53 5.61
N PHE A 147 29.77 27.40 5.90
CA PHE A 147 30.84 28.07 5.17
C PHE A 147 30.87 27.63 3.70
N GLY A 148 30.73 26.33 3.45
CA GLY A 148 30.62 25.76 2.12
C GLY A 148 29.45 26.32 1.32
N ILE A 149 28.28 26.51 1.94
CA ILE A 149 27.13 27.16 1.30
C ILE A 149 27.40 28.65 1.08
N MET A 150 27.91 29.36 2.09
CA MET A 150 28.17 30.81 2.06
C MET A 150 29.18 31.20 0.97
N VAL A 151 30.23 30.40 0.77
CA VAL A 151 31.24 30.66 -0.26
C VAL A 151 30.89 29.97 -1.57
N GLY A 152 30.44 28.71 -1.52
CA GLY A 152 30.19 27.87 -2.68
C GLY A 152 29.01 28.36 -3.53
N LEU A 153 27.89 28.75 -2.92
CA LEU A 153 26.71 29.19 -3.68
C LEU A 153 27.00 30.49 -4.48
N PRO A 154 27.54 31.58 -3.88
CA PRO A 154 27.90 32.76 -4.66
C PRO A 154 28.98 32.47 -5.71
N SER A 155 29.94 31.58 -5.41
CA SER A 155 30.99 31.19 -6.36
C SER A 155 30.41 30.46 -7.57
N LEU A 156 29.50 29.50 -7.37
CA LEU A 156 28.83 28.78 -8.46
C LEU A 156 27.94 29.70 -9.30
N ILE A 157 27.22 30.62 -8.66
CA ILE A 157 26.44 31.65 -9.36
C ILE A 157 27.36 32.57 -10.17
N TYR A 158 28.47 33.03 -9.59
CA TYR A 158 29.45 33.86 -10.29
C TYR A 158 30.07 33.13 -11.49
N LEU A 159 30.48 31.87 -11.31
CA LEU A 159 30.98 31.02 -12.39
C LEU A 159 29.94 30.83 -13.48
N PHE A 160 28.67 30.58 -13.12
CA PHE A 160 27.59 30.54 -14.09
C PHE A 160 27.47 31.87 -14.84
N ILE A 161 27.39 33.01 -14.17
CA ILE A 161 27.26 34.32 -14.83
C ILE A 161 28.45 34.59 -15.77
N LYS A 162 29.67 34.24 -15.34
CA LYS A 162 30.91 34.47 -16.09
C LYS A 162 31.05 33.55 -17.31
N TYR A 163 30.65 32.29 -17.18
CA TYR A 163 30.87 31.24 -18.18
C TYR A 163 29.58 30.77 -18.87
N ASN A 164 28.43 31.40 -18.60
CA ASN A 164 27.17 31.08 -19.27
C ASN A 164 27.30 31.41 -20.76
N GLY A 165 27.41 30.36 -21.57
CA GLY A 165 27.54 30.46 -23.03
C GLY A 165 26.22 30.78 -23.76
N TYR A 166 25.15 31.16 -23.06
CA TYR A 166 23.87 31.55 -23.66
C TYR A 166 23.75 33.06 -23.86
N GLU A 167 23.66 33.45 -25.12
CA GLU A 167 23.31 34.80 -25.54
C GLU A 167 22.04 34.79 -26.39
N PHE A 168 21.15 35.74 -26.12
CA PHE A 168 19.93 35.90 -26.90
C PHE A 168 20.29 36.32 -28.33
N SER A 169 19.80 35.57 -29.31
CA SER A 169 19.96 35.86 -30.73
C SER A 169 18.64 35.61 -31.45
N PRO A 170 18.08 36.60 -32.18
CA PRO A 170 16.84 36.44 -32.95
C PRO A 170 16.87 35.24 -33.92
N ASP A 171 18.03 34.90 -34.46
CA ASP A 171 18.22 33.80 -35.42
C ASP A 171 17.97 32.41 -34.81
N LYS A 172 17.94 32.31 -33.48
CA LYS A 172 17.70 31.05 -32.76
C LYS A 172 16.23 30.76 -32.47
N LYS A 173 15.31 31.66 -32.82
CA LYS A 173 13.86 31.54 -32.56
C LYS A 173 13.30 30.18 -32.90
N ARG A 174 13.54 29.69 -34.12
CA ARG A 174 13.01 28.39 -34.58
C ARG A 174 13.57 27.23 -33.75
N SER A 175 14.88 27.23 -33.49
CA SER A 175 15.52 26.16 -32.71
C SER A 175 15.13 26.14 -31.25
N GLU A 176 14.78 27.28 -30.66
CA GLU A 176 14.33 27.36 -29.25
C GLU A 176 12.85 27.00 -29.13
N LEU A 177 11.98 27.52 -30.00
CA LEU A 177 10.55 27.19 -29.95
C LEU A 177 10.28 25.72 -30.27
N LEU A 178 11.06 25.07 -31.14
CA LEU A 178 10.95 23.64 -31.40
C LEU A 178 11.29 22.78 -30.17
N GLN A 179 12.05 23.31 -29.20
CA GLN A 179 12.35 22.59 -27.97
C GLN A 179 11.17 22.51 -27.02
N ILE A 180 10.16 23.38 -27.12
CA ILE A 180 8.98 23.34 -26.23
C ILE A 180 8.27 21.97 -26.30
N PRO A 181 7.76 21.51 -27.46
CA PRO A 181 7.11 20.21 -27.54
C PRO A 181 8.07 19.05 -27.22
N ILE A 182 9.35 19.17 -27.59
CA ILE A 182 10.35 18.15 -27.29
C ILE A 182 10.59 18.04 -25.78
N SER A 183 10.73 19.17 -25.09
CA SER A 183 10.96 19.23 -23.64
C SER A 183 9.80 18.62 -22.87
N ILE A 184 8.56 18.87 -23.31
CA ILE A 184 7.36 18.29 -22.71
C ILE A 184 7.35 16.77 -22.94
N LEU A 185 7.57 16.31 -24.18
CA LEU A 185 7.57 14.88 -24.51
C LEU A 185 8.67 14.11 -23.77
N VAL A 186 9.89 14.65 -23.75
CA VAL A 186 11.02 14.02 -23.06
C VAL A 186 10.83 14.06 -21.54
N ALA A 187 10.40 15.19 -20.97
CA ALA A 187 10.10 15.27 -19.54
C ALA A 187 9.01 14.28 -19.14
N LEU A 188 7.93 14.14 -19.93
CA LEU A 188 6.88 13.16 -19.69
C LEU A 188 7.40 11.72 -19.79
N LEU A 189 8.23 11.41 -20.80
CA LEU A 189 8.80 10.08 -20.99
C LEU A 189 9.73 9.70 -19.82
N LEU A 190 10.63 10.60 -19.42
CA LEU A 190 11.58 10.37 -18.33
C LEU A 190 10.91 10.39 -16.96
N PHE A 191 9.95 11.29 -16.72
CA PHE A 191 9.13 11.29 -15.50
C PHE A 191 8.39 9.96 -15.34
N ARG A 192 7.79 9.46 -16.43
CA ARG A 192 7.15 8.14 -16.42
C ARG A 192 8.16 7.03 -16.22
N GLY A 193 9.42 7.22 -16.63
CA GLY A 193 10.47 6.21 -16.63
C GLY A 193 10.44 5.33 -17.88
N GLY A 194 9.79 5.74 -18.97
CA GLY A 194 9.68 4.94 -20.21
C GLY A 194 8.27 4.91 -20.83
N PHE A 195 8.04 3.93 -21.71
CA PHE A 195 6.83 3.80 -22.55
C PHE A 195 5.67 3.02 -21.90
N GLN A 196 5.84 2.55 -20.67
CA GLN A 196 4.80 1.87 -19.91
C GLN A 196 3.54 2.73 -19.73
N SER A 197 2.41 2.09 -19.41
CA SER A 197 1.08 2.69 -19.27
C SER A 197 0.90 3.57 -18.02
N ARG A 198 1.82 3.49 -17.04
CA ARG A 198 1.77 4.24 -15.77
C ARG A 198 3.07 4.97 -15.45
N PRO A 199 3.04 6.05 -14.63
CA PRO A 199 4.27 6.65 -14.11
C PRO A 199 5.10 5.70 -13.25
N LEU A 200 6.39 5.98 -13.13
CA LEU A 200 7.33 5.20 -12.32
C LEU A 200 6.89 5.19 -10.86
N ARG A 201 6.96 4.02 -10.21
CA ARG A 201 6.65 3.82 -8.78
C ARG A 201 7.88 3.26 -8.09
N SER A 202 8.01 3.46 -6.78
CA SER A 202 9.12 2.89 -6.00
C SER A 202 9.17 1.37 -6.08
N THR A 203 8.02 0.71 -6.25
CA THR A 203 7.92 -0.74 -6.43
C THR A 203 8.56 -1.25 -7.74
N GLU A 204 8.86 -0.38 -8.70
CA GLU A 204 9.56 -0.76 -9.93
C GLU A 204 11.09 -0.89 -9.71
N ALA A 205 11.57 -0.65 -8.48
CA ALA A 205 12.96 -0.88 -8.09
C ALA A 205 13.24 -2.33 -7.67
N ILE A 206 12.20 -3.12 -7.35
CA ILE A 206 12.40 -4.50 -6.88
C ILE A 206 12.85 -5.40 -8.01
N HIS A 207 13.90 -6.15 -7.75
CA HIS A 207 14.45 -7.14 -8.66
C HIS A 207 15.23 -8.27 -7.94
N SER A 208 15.38 -8.20 -6.62
CA SER A 208 16.12 -9.17 -5.81
C SER A 208 15.28 -9.61 -4.61
N GLU A 209 15.60 -10.76 -4.01
CA GLU A 209 15.06 -11.15 -2.69
C GLU A 209 15.68 -10.31 -1.57
N ASN A 210 16.81 -9.64 -1.83
CA ASN A 210 17.47 -8.78 -0.86
C ASN A 210 16.82 -7.38 -0.82
N GLY A 211 16.29 -7.01 0.36
CA GLY A 211 15.64 -5.71 0.59
C GLY A 211 16.55 -4.50 0.37
N PHE A 212 17.84 -4.59 0.67
CA PHE A 212 18.80 -3.51 0.40
C PHE A 212 18.99 -3.30 -1.12
N LEU A 213 19.14 -4.37 -1.89
CA LEU A 213 19.25 -4.28 -3.36
C LEU A 213 17.97 -3.74 -4.00
N ASN A 214 16.80 -3.96 -3.40
CA ASN A 214 15.55 -3.36 -3.87
C ASN A 214 15.43 -1.86 -3.56
N ASN A 215 16.14 -1.35 -2.55
CA ASN A 215 16.20 0.07 -2.24
C ASN A 215 17.32 0.79 -3.01
N LEU A 216 18.45 0.14 -3.28
CA LEU A 216 19.62 0.73 -3.94
C LEU A 216 19.36 1.47 -5.28
N PRO A 217 18.39 1.06 -6.13
CA PRO A 217 18.03 1.84 -7.33
C PRO A 217 17.42 3.21 -7.01
N LEU A 218 16.71 3.31 -5.89
CA LEU A 218 16.01 4.52 -5.46
C LEU A 218 16.99 5.56 -4.90
N ASN A 219 16.44 6.76 -4.68
CA ASN A 219 17.12 7.84 -3.97
C ASN A 219 16.08 8.64 -3.18
N GLY A 220 16.51 9.25 -2.06
CA GLY A 220 15.65 10.03 -1.18
C GLY A 220 14.89 11.16 -1.89
N VAL A 221 15.43 11.73 -2.97
CA VAL A 221 14.72 12.78 -3.72
C VAL A 221 13.49 12.21 -4.41
N PHE A 222 13.64 11.07 -5.09
CA PHE A 222 12.54 10.40 -5.78
C PHE A 222 11.43 10.04 -4.79
N THR A 223 11.78 9.36 -3.69
CA THR A 223 10.81 8.92 -2.68
C THR A 223 10.13 10.09 -1.99
N THR A 224 10.87 11.15 -1.65
CA THR A 224 10.30 12.40 -1.12
C THR A 224 9.32 13.07 -2.09
N ILE A 225 9.63 13.14 -3.39
CA ILE A 225 8.71 13.70 -4.40
C ILE A 225 7.45 12.83 -4.53
N MET A 226 7.60 11.50 -4.54
CA MET A 226 6.46 10.59 -4.63
C MET A 226 5.54 10.70 -3.40
N ASP A 227 6.12 11.01 -2.23
CA ASP A 227 5.40 11.23 -0.98
C ASP A 227 4.93 12.69 -0.78
N LEU A 228 5.10 13.61 -1.74
CA LEU A 228 4.58 15.00 -1.64
C LEU A 228 3.07 15.08 -1.42
N LYS A 229 2.35 14.06 -1.91
CA LYS A 229 0.90 13.93 -1.71
C LYS A 229 0.55 13.20 -0.42
N SER A 230 1.52 12.58 0.24
CA SER A 230 1.34 12.03 1.59
C SER A 230 1.24 13.20 2.55
N LYS A 231 0.13 13.29 3.28
CA LYS A 231 -0.06 14.35 4.28
C LYS A 231 0.51 13.89 5.62
N SER A 232 1.10 14.81 6.36
CA SER A 232 1.33 14.59 7.79
C SER A 232 -0.01 14.46 8.51
N ILE A 233 0.01 13.74 9.62
CA ILE A 233 -1.12 13.70 10.54
C ILE A 233 -1.36 15.12 11.05
N LEU A 234 -2.61 15.59 10.93
CA LEU A 234 -3.02 16.91 11.42
C LEU A 234 -2.60 17.09 12.90
N PRO A 235 -2.15 18.28 13.33
CA PRO A 235 -1.68 18.49 14.70
C PRO A 235 -2.66 18.01 15.78
N GLU A 236 -3.97 18.21 15.60
CA GLU A 236 -5.00 17.75 16.52
C GLU A 236 -5.19 16.23 16.54
N LEU A 237 -4.77 15.54 15.49
CA LEU A 237 -4.77 14.08 15.36
C LEU A 237 -3.44 13.44 15.75
N GLN A 238 -2.40 14.22 16.05
CA GLN A 238 -1.12 13.69 16.54
C GLN A 238 -1.26 13.09 17.94
N MET A 239 -0.45 12.08 18.21
CA MET A 239 -0.34 11.39 19.50
C MET A 239 1.11 10.99 19.74
N GLN A 240 1.55 11.03 21.00
CA GLN A 240 2.89 10.57 21.37
C GLN A 240 3.04 9.06 21.11
N ARG A 241 4.21 8.64 20.63
CA ARG A 241 4.48 7.25 20.23
C ARG A 241 4.15 6.26 21.35
N ASP A 242 4.66 6.47 22.55
CA ASP A 242 4.46 5.56 23.69
C ASP A 242 2.99 5.46 24.12
N GLU A 243 2.25 6.56 24.01
CA GLU A 243 0.82 6.59 24.26
C GLU A 243 0.05 5.79 23.21
N ALA A 244 0.39 5.96 21.93
CA ALA A 244 -0.18 5.18 20.83
C ALA A 244 0.11 3.68 20.99
N ILE A 245 1.35 3.30 21.33
CA ILE A 245 1.74 1.91 21.62
C ILE A 245 0.88 1.33 22.74
N ARG A 246 0.75 2.04 23.87
CA ARG A 246 -0.03 1.57 25.03
C ARG A 246 -1.49 1.31 24.67
N ILE A 247 -2.12 2.21 23.92
CA ILE A 247 -3.53 2.08 23.53
C ILE A 247 -3.68 0.93 22.53
N VAL A 248 -2.85 0.88 21.48
CA VAL A 248 -2.94 -0.17 20.47
C VAL A 248 -2.71 -1.53 21.11
N ARG A 249 -1.66 -1.71 21.93
CA ARG A 249 -1.39 -2.97 22.64
C ARG A 249 -2.58 -3.44 23.47
N LYS A 250 -3.24 -2.52 24.18
CA LYS A 250 -4.45 -2.82 24.97
C LYS A 250 -5.64 -3.25 24.11
N GLU A 251 -5.82 -2.66 22.92
CA GLU A 251 -6.94 -3.02 22.03
C GLU A 251 -6.72 -4.36 21.31
N ILE A 252 -5.46 -4.71 21.05
CA ILE A 252 -5.08 -5.90 20.28
C ILE A 252 -4.60 -7.08 21.14
N GLU A 253 -4.42 -6.92 22.46
CA GLU A 253 -4.04 -8.03 23.33
C GLU A 253 -5.15 -9.09 23.40
N TYR A 254 -4.75 -10.37 23.42
CA TYR A 254 -5.67 -11.49 23.56
C TYR A 254 -4.95 -12.72 24.14
N PRO A 255 -5.69 -13.69 24.73
CA PRO A 255 -5.10 -14.92 25.26
C PRO A 255 -4.46 -15.78 24.16
N GLY A 256 -3.24 -16.28 24.39
CA GLY A 256 -2.55 -17.18 23.44
C GLY A 256 -1.55 -16.50 22.51
N ALA A 257 -1.31 -15.20 22.67
CA ALA A 257 -0.16 -14.51 22.10
C ALA A 257 0.41 -13.47 23.07
N LYS A 258 1.72 -13.23 23.02
CA LYS A 258 2.42 -12.27 23.90
C LYS A 258 3.27 -11.31 23.08
N PHE A 259 3.33 -10.04 23.47
CA PHE A 259 4.27 -9.08 22.90
C PHE A 259 5.71 -9.48 23.27
N VAL A 260 6.62 -9.47 22.29
CA VAL A 260 8.00 -9.99 22.45
C VAL A 260 9.10 -8.97 22.12
N SER A 261 8.74 -7.74 21.78
CA SER A 261 9.71 -6.69 21.45
C SER A 261 9.18 -5.29 21.78
N GLU A 262 10.05 -4.42 22.29
CA GLU A 262 9.78 -2.98 22.45
C GLU A 262 10.12 -2.18 21.18
N GLU A 263 11.13 -2.63 20.43
CA GLU A 263 11.53 -2.02 19.15
C GLU A 263 10.48 -2.25 18.06
N TYR A 264 9.87 -3.44 18.05
CA TYR A 264 8.75 -3.82 17.19
C TYR A 264 7.49 -3.94 18.05
N PRO A 265 6.80 -2.82 18.35
CA PRO A 265 5.85 -2.76 19.47
C PRO A 265 4.59 -3.62 19.29
N ILE A 266 4.27 -4.02 18.06
CA ILE A 266 3.13 -4.90 17.74
C ILE A 266 3.53 -6.35 17.47
N LEU A 267 4.84 -6.68 17.57
CA LEU A 267 5.35 -8.02 17.35
C LEU A 267 4.91 -8.93 18.50
N ARG A 268 4.17 -9.98 18.14
CA ARG A 268 3.65 -10.98 19.06
C ARG A 268 4.11 -12.38 18.68
N GLU A 269 4.19 -13.26 19.66
CA GLU A 269 4.47 -14.68 19.49
C GLU A 269 3.30 -15.51 20.01
N THR A 270 2.78 -16.43 19.20
CA THR A 270 1.68 -17.33 19.59
C THR A 270 2.16 -18.48 20.48
N ASP A 271 1.29 -18.96 21.35
CA ASP A 271 1.51 -20.21 22.08
C ASP A 271 1.21 -21.42 21.17
N GLU A 272 1.96 -22.52 21.29
CA GLU A 272 1.68 -23.75 20.55
C GLU A 272 0.51 -24.51 21.17
N THR A 273 -0.57 -24.69 20.42
CA THR A 273 -1.76 -25.46 20.82
C THR A 273 -1.93 -26.75 20.01
N ARG A 274 -1.13 -26.95 18.96
CA ARG A 274 -1.19 -28.10 18.05
C ARG A 274 0.19 -28.68 17.76
N LYS A 275 0.44 -29.92 18.19
CA LYS A 275 1.70 -30.64 17.92
C LYS A 275 1.79 -31.27 16.52
N GLY A 276 0.66 -31.61 15.89
CA GLY A 276 0.61 -32.26 14.57
C GLY A 276 0.65 -31.31 13.36
N THR A 277 0.34 -31.85 12.17
CA THR A 277 0.19 -31.09 10.93
C THR A 277 -0.97 -30.10 11.07
N PRO A 278 -0.74 -28.80 10.80
CA PRO A 278 -1.80 -27.81 10.85
C PRO A 278 -2.74 -27.91 9.61
N PRO A 279 -3.93 -27.29 9.64
CA PRO A 279 -4.85 -27.30 8.50
C PRO A 279 -4.29 -26.54 7.30
N ASN A 280 -4.74 -26.88 6.10
CA ASN A 280 -4.61 -26.00 4.95
C ASN A 280 -5.47 -24.75 5.16
N ILE A 281 -5.03 -23.62 4.62
CA ILE A 281 -5.76 -22.36 4.67
C ILE A 281 -6.11 -21.94 3.24
N VAL A 282 -7.39 -21.68 2.97
CA VAL A 282 -7.85 -21.13 1.69
C VAL A 282 -8.62 -19.86 1.96
N ILE A 283 -8.09 -18.71 1.54
CA ILE A 283 -8.78 -17.42 1.65
C ILE A 283 -9.37 -17.07 0.29
N VAL A 284 -10.67 -16.81 0.27
CA VAL A 284 -11.39 -16.31 -0.89
C VAL A 284 -11.79 -14.86 -0.58
N LEU A 285 -11.05 -13.91 -1.16
CA LEU A 285 -11.40 -12.50 -1.12
C LEU A 285 -12.50 -12.23 -2.15
N LEU A 286 -13.65 -11.78 -1.65
CA LEU A 286 -14.87 -11.52 -2.39
C LEU A 286 -14.92 -10.03 -2.79
N GLU A 287 -14.48 -9.72 -4.01
CA GLU A 287 -14.40 -8.36 -4.55
C GLU A 287 -15.71 -7.58 -4.38
N SER A 288 -15.69 -6.45 -3.68
CA SER A 288 -16.81 -5.53 -3.53
C SER A 288 -18.11 -6.13 -2.92
N TRP A 289 -18.06 -7.30 -2.28
CA TRP A 289 -19.24 -7.91 -1.65
C TRP A 289 -19.70 -7.13 -0.41
N THR A 290 -20.97 -6.68 -0.43
CA THR A 290 -21.55 -5.88 0.65
C THR A 290 -22.43 -6.70 1.58
N GLY A 291 -22.13 -6.66 2.88
CA GLY A 291 -22.76 -7.52 3.88
C GLY A 291 -24.28 -7.39 3.96
N LYS A 292 -24.83 -6.19 3.75
CA LYS A 292 -26.29 -5.90 3.79
C LYS A 292 -27.15 -6.87 2.98
N PHE A 293 -26.64 -7.41 1.88
CA PHE A 293 -27.41 -8.29 0.99
C PHE A 293 -27.30 -9.78 1.36
N LEU A 294 -26.72 -10.11 2.51
CA LEU A 294 -26.54 -11.47 3.01
C LEU A 294 -27.27 -11.69 4.33
N LYS A 295 -27.61 -12.95 4.62
CA LYS A 295 -28.18 -13.33 5.91
C LYS A 295 -27.06 -13.57 6.94
N PRO A 296 -27.21 -13.17 8.22
CA PRO A 296 -28.32 -12.42 8.82
C PRO A 296 -28.16 -10.89 8.80
N ASN A 297 -27.22 -10.30 8.06
CA ASN A 297 -27.01 -8.85 8.04
C ASN A 297 -28.23 -8.10 7.48
N GLY A 298 -28.85 -8.66 6.44
CA GLY A 298 -30.18 -8.32 5.92
C GLY A 298 -31.02 -9.58 5.69
N ASP A 299 -32.11 -9.45 4.93
CA ASP A 299 -33.00 -10.57 4.60
C ASP A 299 -32.46 -11.47 3.46
N GLY A 300 -31.43 -11.00 2.74
CA GLY A 300 -30.82 -11.68 1.60
C GLY A 300 -31.64 -11.63 0.31
N ILE A 301 -32.73 -10.87 0.28
CA ILE A 301 -33.68 -10.82 -0.84
C ILE A 301 -33.56 -9.49 -1.58
N VAL A 302 -33.36 -9.55 -2.89
CA VAL A 302 -33.33 -8.41 -3.80
C VAL A 302 -34.30 -8.69 -4.94
N GLY A 303 -35.15 -7.74 -5.32
CA GLY A 303 -36.10 -7.93 -6.43
C GLY A 303 -36.97 -9.21 -6.33
N GLY A 304 -37.28 -9.67 -5.11
CA GLY A 304 -38.05 -10.90 -4.86
C GLY A 304 -37.27 -12.22 -5.01
N LYS A 305 -35.94 -12.18 -5.13
CA LYS A 305 -35.06 -13.36 -5.26
C LYS A 305 -33.93 -13.30 -4.25
N GLU A 306 -33.45 -14.46 -3.81
CA GLU A 306 -32.27 -14.53 -2.95
C GLU A 306 -31.00 -14.20 -3.76
N LEU A 307 -30.22 -13.22 -3.29
CA LEU A 307 -29.05 -12.71 -4.03
C LEU A 307 -27.89 -13.70 -4.01
N ALA A 308 -27.63 -14.33 -2.86
CA ALA A 308 -26.47 -15.21 -2.65
C ALA A 308 -26.86 -16.51 -1.93
N PRO A 309 -27.70 -17.36 -2.54
CA PRO A 309 -28.19 -18.58 -1.91
C PRO A 309 -27.08 -19.57 -1.54
N ASN A 310 -25.95 -19.65 -2.28
CA ASN A 310 -24.88 -20.58 -1.95
C ASN A 310 -24.13 -20.14 -0.68
N PHE A 311 -23.80 -18.85 -0.58
CA PHE A 311 -23.17 -18.27 0.61
C PHE A 311 -24.12 -18.34 1.82
N ASN A 312 -25.39 -17.95 1.66
CA ASN A 312 -26.38 -17.99 2.73
C ASN A 312 -26.61 -19.42 3.25
N ALA A 313 -26.56 -20.45 2.39
CA ALA A 313 -26.64 -21.84 2.81
C ALA A 313 -25.41 -22.32 3.59
N LEU A 314 -24.25 -21.69 3.38
CA LEU A 314 -23.00 -22.00 4.06
C LEU A 314 -22.88 -21.36 5.44
N VAL A 315 -23.46 -20.17 5.64
CA VAL A 315 -23.45 -19.43 6.92
C VAL A 315 -23.78 -20.31 8.14
N PRO A 316 -24.88 -21.09 8.19
CA PRO A 316 -25.20 -21.92 9.36
C PRO A 316 -24.24 -23.12 9.56
N GLN A 317 -23.42 -23.44 8.55
CA GLN A 317 -22.43 -24.53 8.60
C GLN A 317 -21.04 -24.05 9.03
N GLY A 318 -20.83 -22.73 9.17
CA GLY A 318 -19.55 -22.14 9.55
C GLY A 318 -19.69 -21.15 10.71
N ARG A 319 -18.60 -20.46 11.03
CA ARG A 319 -18.55 -19.39 12.02
C ARG A 319 -18.66 -18.05 11.29
N TYR A 320 -19.79 -17.37 11.41
CA TYR A 320 -20.10 -16.13 10.69
C TYR A 320 -20.09 -14.91 11.60
N TYR A 321 -19.55 -13.79 11.12
CA TYR A 321 -19.42 -12.54 11.86
C TYR A 321 -20.22 -11.43 11.16
N PRO A 322 -21.50 -11.19 11.55
CA PRO A 322 -22.34 -10.20 10.89
C PRO A 322 -21.85 -8.76 11.05
N ARG A 323 -21.08 -8.48 12.11
CA ARG A 323 -20.51 -7.15 12.39
C ARG A 323 -19.01 -7.11 12.06
N PHE A 324 -18.66 -7.59 10.87
CA PHE A 324 -17.30 -7.52 10.34
C PHE A 324 -17.14 -6.33 9.39
N PHE A 325 -16.06 -5.57 9.55
CA PHE A 325 -15.87 -4.29 8.87
C PHE A 325 -14.58 -4.23 8.06
N ALA A 326 -14.68 -3.63 6.87
CA ALA A 326 -13.56 -3.35 6.00
C ALA A 326 -12.75 -2.20 6.57
N THR A 327 -11.43 -2.37 6.57
CA THR A 327 -10.47 -1.40 7.11
C THR A 327 -10.22 -0.22 6.18
N GLY A 328 -10.62 -0.33 4.91
CA GLY A 328 -10.57 0.72 3.92
C GLY A 328 -11.58 0.48 2.80
N GLY A 329 -11.62 1.35 1.78
CA GLY A 329 -12.68 1.38 0.75
C GLY A 329 -12.24 0.96 -0.64
N ARG A 330 -11.17 0.17 -0.74
CA ARG A 330 -10.62 -0.32 -2.02
C ARG A 330 -9.95 -1.66 -1.81
N THR A 331 -9.85 -2.46 -2.87
CA THR A 331 -9.19 -3.78 -2.90
C THR A 331 -7.81 -3.75 -2.28
N VAL A 332 -7.00 -2.73 -2.60
CA VAL A 332 -5.65 -2.56 -2.06
C VAL A 332 -5.61 -2.35 -0.54
N ASN A 333 -6.63 -1.71 0.06
CA ASN A 333 -6.72 -1.57 1.51
C ASN A 333 -7.07 -2.92 2.13
N GLY A 334 -8.02 -3.64 1.52
CA GLY A 334 -8.41 -4.99 1.94
C GLY A 334 -7.24 -5.96 1.88
N LEU A 335 -6.53 -6.01 0.75
CA LEU A 335 -5.33 -6.85 0.57
C LEU A 335 -4.26 -6.56 1.62
N LEU A 336 -3.94 -5.28 1.85
CA LEU A 336 -2.95 -4.90 2.87
C LEU A 336 -3.35 -5.43 4.25
N SER A 337 -4.58 -5.17 4.68
CA SER A 337 -5.05 -5.59 6.00
C SER A 337 -5.19 -7.10 6.15
N VAL A 338 -5.77 -7.79 5.17
CA VAL A 338 -5.99 -9.24 5.19
C VAL A 338 -4.65 -10.00 5.15
N LEU A 339 -3.67 -9.52 4.36
CA LEU A 339 -2.42 -10.24 4.10
C LEU A 339 -1.25 -9.79 4.97
N THR A 340 -1.33 -8.63 5.63
CA THR A 340 -0.26 -8.15 6.52
C THR A 340 -0.73 -7.81 7.93
N GLY A 341 -2.05 -7.70 8.16
CA GLY A 341 -2.59 -7.27 9.45
C GLY A 341 -2.34 -5.81 9.77
N ILE A 342 -1.84 -5.01 8.82
CA ILE A 342 -1.53 -3.59 8.99
C ILE A 342 -2.61 -2.75 8.33
N PRO A 343 -3.22 -1.79 9.04
CA PRO A 343 -4.21 -0.91 8.42
C PRO A 343 -3.52 0.09 7.50
N ASP A 344 -4.20 0.47 6.42
CA ASP A 344 -3.75 1.55 5.56
C ASP A 344 -3.91 2.92 6.25
N ARG A 345 -3.51 3.99 5.55
CA ARG A 345 -3.61 5.38 5.99
C ARG A 345 -4.56 6.20 5.11
N PRO A 346 -5.09 7.32 5.61
CA PRO A 346 -5.73 8.32 4.77
C PRO A 346 -4.80 8.80 3.65
N GLY A 347 -5.36 9.10 2.49
CA GLY A 347 -4.68 9.61 1.30
C GLY A 347 -4.30 8.52 0.32
N ILE A 348 -3.02 8.48 -0.06
CA ILE A 348 -2.48 7.48 -0.98
C ILE A 348 -2.19 6.21 -0.17
N THR A 349 -2.75 5.09 -0.66
CA THR A 349 -2.53 3.75 -0.11
C THR A 349 -1.04 3.40 -0.05
N VAL A 350 -0.64 2.74 1.04
CA VAL A 350 0.73 2.26 1.27
C VAL A 350 1.26 1.43 0.09
N VAL A 351 0.42 0.62 -0.55
CA VAL A 351 0.87 -0.27 -1.65
C VAL A 351 1.38 0.50 -2.88
N ARG A 352 1.06 1.80 -2.97
CA ARG A 352 1.50 2.71 -4.04
C ARG A 352 2.64 3.63 -3.62
N THR A 353 3.11 3.54 -2.37
CA THR A 353 4.20 4.37 -1.84
C THR A 353 5.43 3.53 -1.53
N HIS A 354 6.55 4.19 -1.23
CA HIS A 354 7.81 3.52 -0.96
C HIS A 354 7.78 2.66 0.32
N GLN A 355 6.88 2.97 1.27
CA GLN A 355 6.67 2.18 2.49
C GLN A 355 6.25 0.73 2.20
N ALA A 356 5.72 0.42 1.00
CA ALA A 356 5.45 -0.96 0.58
C ALA A 356 6.71 -1.86 0.50
N LEU A 357 7.90 -1.26 0.45
CA LEU A 357 9.19 -1.96 0.46
C LEU A 357 9.62 -2.40 1.87
N GLY A 358 8.93 -1.92 2.90
CA GLY A 358 9.27 -2.24 4.30
C GLY A 358 9.07 -3.71 4.64
N SER A 359 9.55 -4.10 5.82
CA SER A 359 9.45 -5.45 6.36
C SER A 359 8.07 -5.70 6.93
N PHE A 360 7.24 -6.42 6.16
CA PHE A 360 5.92 -6.86 6.60
C PHE A 360 5.97 -8.31 7.09
N GLY A 361 5.29 -8.58 8.20
CA GLY A 361 4.92 -9.94 8.59
C GLY A 361 3.78 -10.46 7.71
N GLY A 362 4.02 -10.62 6.40
CA GLY A 362 3.02 -11.10 5.46
C GLY A 362 2.50 -12.50 5.80
N LEU A 363 1.22 -12.77 5.58
CA LEU A 363 0.58 -14.05 5.89
C LEU A 363 1.30 -15.22 5.22
N GLY A 364 1.68 -15.06 3.95
CA GLY A 364 2.46 -16.06 3.22
C GLY A 364 3.79 -16.31 3.90
N SER A 365 4.55 -15.26 4.23
CA SER A 365 5.85 -15.34 4.91
C SER A 365 5.73 -16.00 6.28
N ILE A 366 4.70 -15.66 7.06
CA ILE A 366 4.43 -16.25 8.37
C ILE A 366 4.15 -17.75 8.21
N LEU A 367 3.21 -18.15 7.33
CA LEU A 367 2.85 -19.56 7.16
C LEU A 367 3.97 -20.38 6.52
N LYS A 368 4.73 -19.80 5.58
CA LYS A 368 5.91 -20.43 4.98
C LYS A 368 6.96 -20.77 6.05
N SER A 369 7.14 -19.91 7.06
CA SER A 369 8.02 -20.22 8.21
C SER A 369 7.57 -21.46 9.01
N GLN A 370 6.30 -21.85 8.87
CA GLN A 370 5.68 -23.02 9.49
C GLN A 370 5.59 -24.22 8.53
N GLY A 371 6.29 -24.17 7.39
CA GLY A 371 6.39 -25.27 6.43
C GLY A 371 5.27 -25.32 5.40
N TYR A 372 4.50 -24.24 5.21
CA TYR A 372 3.45 -24.16 4.21
C TYR A 372 4.02 -23.89 2.81
N SER A 373 3.41 -24.52 1.79
CA SER A 373 3.47 -24.00 0.42
C SER A 373 2.42 -22.91 0.22
N THR A 374 2.79 -21.80 -0.40
CA THR A 374 1.95 -20.59 -0.48
C THR A 374 1.59 -20.25 -1.92
N TYR A 375 0.30 -20.03 -2.18
CA TYR A 375 -0.26 -19.80 -3.51
C TYR A 375 -1.11 -18.53 -3.54
N PHE A 376 -1.02 -17.77 -4.61
CA PHE A 376 -1.96 -16.69 -4.92
C PHE A 376 -2.53 -16.91 -6.32
N VAL A 377 -3.85 -17.04 -6.43
CA VAL A 377 -4.55 -17.24 -7.71
C VAL A 377 -5.39 -16.00 -8.02
N HIS A 378 -5.21 -15.41 -9.20
CA HIS A 378 -5.87 -14.18 -9.60
C HIS A 378 -6.13 -14.15 -11.10
N GLY A 379 -7.38 -13.88 -11.50
CA GLY A 379 -7.75 -13.81 -12.92
C GLY A 379 -7.26 -12.57 -13.65
N GLY A 380 -6.73 -11.57 -12.93
CA GLY A 380 -6.35 -10.27 -13.44
C GLY A 380 -4.85 -10.13 -13.70
N ASP A 381 -4.48 -9.00 -14.29
CA ASP A 381 -3.08 -8.63 -14.47
C ASP A 381 -2.45 -8.28 -13.12
N VAL A 382 -1.59 -9.17 -12.60
CA VAL A 382 -0.87 -8.94 -11.34
C VAL A 382 0.11 -7.75 -11.43
N GLY A 383 0.44 -7.25 -12.62
CA GLY A 383 1.13 -5.98 -12.76
C GLY A 383 0.32 -4.80 -12.19
N PHE A 384 -1.01 -4.90 -12.18
CA PHE A 384 -1.90 -3.86 -11.62
C PHE A 384 -1.68 -3.70 -10.11
N ASP A 385 -1.71 -2.44 -9.66
CA ASP A 385 -1.50 -2.07 -8.25
C ASP A 385 -0.33 -2.74 -7.51
N ASN A 386 0.73 -3.04 -8.25
CA ASN A 386 1.99 -3.60 -7.77
C ASN A 386 1.86 -5.02 -7.18
N MET A 387 0.78 -5.74 -7.50
CA MET A 387 0.53 -7.08 -6.95
C MET A 387 1.63 -8.10 -7.29
N SER A 388 2.24 -7.97 -8.47
CA SER A 388 3.35 -8.81 -8.94
C SER A 388 4.57 -8.73 -8.04
N PHE A 389 4.74 -7.61 -7.33
CA PHE A 389 5.74 -7.44 -6.28
C PHE A 389 5.20 -7.81 -4.89
N LEU A 390 4.01 -7.34 -4.56
CA LEU A 390 3.47 -7.46 -3.20
C LEU A 390 3.20 -8.91 -2.81
N PHE A 391 2.74 -9.75 -3.74
CA PHE A 391 2.46 -11.15 -3.42
C PHE A 391 3.73 -11.93 -3.08
N PRO A 392 4.83 -11.89 -3.87
CA PRO A 392 6.08 -12.50 -3.44
C PRO A 392 6.61 -11.87 -2.14
N HIS A 393 6.53 -10.54 -1.99
CA HIS A 393 7.00 -9.82 -0.80
C HIS A 393 6.25 -10.21 0.47
N TRP A 394 4.96 -10.51 0.37
CA TRP A 394 4.14 -11.02 1.47
C TRP A 394 4.21 -12.55 1.61
N GLY A 395 5.10 -13.20 0.84
CA GLY A 395 5.53 -14.57 0.98
C GLY A 395 4.70 -15.59 0.22
N PHE A 396 4.18 -15.23 -0.96
CA PHE A 396 3.53 -16.16 -1.89
C PHE A 396 4.51 -16.67 -2.96
N ASP A 397 4.90 -17.93 -2.83
CA ASP A 397 5.83 -18.62 -3.75
C ASP A 397 5.28 -18.84 -5.17
N THR A 398 4.00 -19.20 -5.28
CA THR A 398 3.37 -19.49 -6.57
C THR A 398 2.25 -18.50 -6.85
N ILE A 399 2.38 -17.76 -7.94
CA ILE A 399 1.39 -16.78 -8.38
C ILE A 399 0.85 -17.24 -9.73
N VAL A 400 -0.45 -17.48 -9.76
CA VAL A 400 -1.19 -17.81 -10.99
C VAL A 400 -2.01 -16.57 -11.34
N GLY A 401 -1.45 -15.73 -12.22
CA GLY A 401 -2.10 -14.51 -12.72
C GLY A 401 -2.78 -14.74 -14.06
N LYS A 402 -3.27 -13.64 -14.67
CA LYS A 402 -3.83 -13.65 -16.03
C LYS A 402 -2.89 -14.31 -17.05
N THR A 403 -1.60 -14.01 -17.03
CA THR A 403 -0.64 -14.56 -18.00
C THR A 403 -0.50 -16.08 -17.90
N GLU A 404 -0.56 -16.64 -16.69
CA GLU A 404 -0.53 -18.09 -16.46
C GLU A 404 -1.83 -18.73 -16.93
N MET A 405 -2.98 -18.16 -16.56
CA MET A 405 -4.30 -18.66 -16.96
C MET A 405 -4.54 -18.58 -18.48
N GLU A 406 -3.99 -17.56 -19.17
CA GLU A 406 -4.08 -17.44 -20.64
C GLU A 406 -3.35 -18.60 -21.35
N LYS A 407 -2.26 -19.11 -20.79
CA LYS A 407 -1.50 -20.24 -21.38
C LYS A 407 -2.30 -21.54 -21.40
N GLU A 408 -3.26 -21.68 -20.50
CA GLU A 408 -4.15 -22.84 -20.47
C GLU A 408 -5.09 -22.89 -21.68
N GLY A 409 -5.42 -21.73 -22.27
CA GLY A 409 -6.31 -21.64 -23.44
C GLY A 409 -7.76 -22.09 -23.19
N LYS A 410 -8.16 -22.22 -21.92
CA LYS A 410 -9.48 -22.77 -21.50
C LYS A 410 -10.53 -21.69 -21.25
N TYR A 411 -10.12 -20.46 -20.93
CA TYR A 411 -10.98 -19.43 -20.33
C TYR A 411 -11.11 -18.20 -21.24
N LYS A 412 -12.15 -17.40 -21.02
CA LYS A 412 -12.37 -16.12 -21.71
C LYS A 412 -12.21 -14.95 -20.73
N SER A 413 -11.42 -13.95 -21.11
CA SER A 413 -11.25 -12.73 -20.30
C SER A 413 -12.45 -11.79 -20.46
N GLY A 414 -12.90 -11.25 -19.32
CA GLY A 414 -13.77 -10.07 -19.23
C GLY A 414 -12.97 -8.78 -19.07
N ALA A 415 -13.62 -7.73 -18.57
CA ALA A 415 -13.06 -6.38 -18.50
C ALA A 415 -11.81 -6.25 -17.58
N TRP A 416 -11.76 -7.02 -16.48
CA TRP A 416 -10.69 -6.97 -15.48
C TRP A 416 -9.80 -8.22 -15.44
N GLY A 417 -10.04 -9.17 -16.36
CA GLY A 417 -9.42 -10.49 -16.32
C GLY A 417 -10.46 -11.59 -16.44
N PHE A 418 -10.08 -12.80 -16.04
CA PHE A 418 -10.99 -13.95 -16.05
C PHE A 418 -12.12 -13.81 -15.02
N TYR A 419 -13.28 -14.38 -15.34
CA TYR A 419 -14.46 -14.34 -14.47
C TYR A 419 -14.31 -15.28 -13.27
N ASP A 420 -15.09 -15.06 -12.22
CA ASP A 420 -14.94 -15.76 -10.92
C ASP A 420 -15.09 -17.28 -11.06
N GLY A 421 -15.94 -17.74 -11.97
CA GLY A 421 -16.08 -19.17 -12.26
C GLY A 421 -14.79 -19.81 -12.75
N ASP A 422 -14.03 -19.10 -13.57
CA ASP A 422 -12.76 -19.57 -14.12
C ASP A 422 -11.64 -19.46 -13.09
N VAL A 423 -11.57 -18.35 -12.35
CA VAL A 423 -10.56 -18.14 -11.30
C VAL A 423 -10.69 -19.17 -10.17
N LEU A 424 -11.92 -19.45 -9.74
CA LEU A 424 -12.16 -20.45 -8.70
C LEU A 424 -11.96 -21.89 -9.20
N GLU A 425 -12.16 -22.14 -10.50
CA GLU A 425 -11.79 -23.42 -11.12
C GLU A 425 -10.28 -23.64 -11.11
N GLU A 426 -9.53 -22.62 -11.50
CA GLU A 426 -8.07 -22.63 -11.49
C GLU A 426 -7.53 -22.79 -10.06
N LEU A 427 -8.16 -22.13 -9.08
CA LEU A 427 -7.86 -22.34 -7.67
C LEU A 427 -8.04 -23.81 -7.28
N ASN A 428 -9.20 -24.44 -7.56
CA ASN A 428 -9.41 -25.85 -7.23
C ASN A 428 -8.34 -26.75 -7.89
N THR A 429 -8.04 -26.52 -9.16
CA THR A 429 -7.03 -27.28 -9.92
C THR A 429 -5.64 -27.14 -9.30
N THR A 430 -5.25 -25.92 -8.94
CA THR A 430 -4.00 -25.63 -8.23
C THR A 430 -3.95 -26.39 -6.89
N LEU A 431 -5.05 -26.37 -6.12
CA LEU A 431 -5.11 -27.00 -4.80
C LEU A 431 -5.12 -28.53 -4.82
N GLU A 432 -5.65 -29.16 -5.88
CA GLU A 432 -5.63 -30.61 -6.04
C GLU A 432 -4.21 -31.18 -6.18
N SER A 433 -3.28 -30.38 -6.70
CA SER A 433 -1.87 -30.73 -6.88
C SER A 433 -0.94 -30.12 -5.81
N ALA A 434 -1.46 -29.25 -4.94
CA ALA A 434 -0.68 -28.52 -3.95
C ALA A 434 -0.10 -29.45 -2.86
N LYS A 435 1.16 -29.20 -2.50
CA LYS A 435 1.81 -29.85 -1.34
C LYS A 435 1.20 -29.34 -0.03
N GLN A 436 0.64 -30.25 0.77
CA GLN A 436 0.08 -29.93 2.09
C GLN A 436 1.16 -29.92 3.19
N PRO A 437 1.06 -29.05 4.23
CA PRO A 437 0.04 -28.02 4.36
C PRO A 437 0.27 -26.88 3.35
N PHE A 438 -0.81 -26.30 2.83
CA PHE A 438 -0.74 -25.13 1.95
C PHE A 438 -1.58 -23.97 2.46
N ALA A 439 -1.20 -22.76 2.03
CA ALA A 439 -1.96 -21.54 2.18
C ALA A 439 -2.22 -20.98 0.79
N ALA A 440 -3.48 -20.87 0.40
CA ALA A 440 -3.86 -20.29 -0.88
C ALA A 440 -4.77 -19.08 -0.67
N VAL A 441 -4.54 -18.05 -1.47
CA VAL A 441 -5.39 -16.87 -1.51
C VAL A 441 -5.89 -16.70 -2.94
N THR A 442 -7.17 -16.39 -3.09
CA THR A 442 -7.74 -15.91 -4.35
C THR A 442 -8.46 -14.60 -4.12
N LEU A 443 -8.47 -13.76 -5.15
CA LEU A 443 -9.29 -12.55 -5.22
C LEU A 443 -10.20 -12.66 -6.43
N THR A 444 -11.52 -12.67 -6.18
CA THR A 444 -12.54 -12.62 -7.23
C THR A 444 -12.51 -11.27 -7.96
N LEU A 445 -13.17 -11.15 -9.11
CA LEU A 445 -13.05 -9.98 -10.00
C LEU A 445 -14.37 -9.53 -10.63
N THR A 446 -15.35 -10.43 -10.75
CA THR A 446 -16.55 -10.19 -11.57
C THR A 446 -17.43 -9.09 -10.99
N THR A 447 -17.45 -8.97 -9.68
CA THR A 447 -18.16 -7.94 -8.91
C THR A 447 -17.42 -6.60 -8.90
N HIS A 448 -16.73 -6.24 -9.99
CA HIS A 448 -16.07 -4.95 -10.16
C HIS A 448 -16.70 -4.16 -11.32
N TYR A 449 -16.77 -2.83 -11.20
CA TYR A 449 -17.27 -1.95 -12.28
C TYR A 449 -16.50 -2.20 -13.59
N PRO A 450 -17.12 -2.43 -14.75
CA PRO A 450 -18.49 -2.05 -15.12
C PRO A 450 -19.59 -3.08 -14.81
N TYR A 451 -19.35 -4.04 -13.91
CA TYR A 451 -20.32 -5.06 -13.46
C TYR A 451 -20.92 -5.88 -14.61
N GLN A 452 -20.06 -6.66 -15.26
CA GLN A 452 -20.43 -7.51 -16.39
C GLN A 452 -20.30 -8.98 -16.03
N VAL A 453 -21.34 -9.76 -16.32
CA VAL A 453 -21.28 -11.23 -16.30
C VAL A 453 -20.79 -11.76 -17.65
N PRO A 454 -20.35 -13.04 -17.75
CA PRO A 454 -20.00 -13.64 -19.04
C PRO A 454 -21.17 -13.64 -20.02
N GLU A 455 -20.87 -13.48 -21.31
CA GLU A 455 -21.86 -13.55 -22.39
C GLU A 455 -22.63 -14.88 -22.35
N GLY A 456 -23.95 -14.81 -22.50
CA GLY A 456 -24.83 -15.99 -22.48
C GLY A 456 -25.23 -16.45 -21.07
N MET A 457 -24.70 -15.85 -20.01
CA MET A 457 -25.22 -16.06 -18.65
C MET A 457 -26.53 -15.29 -18.46
N ARG A 458 -27.42 -15.85 -17.64
CA ARG A 458 -28.71 -15.23 -17.34
C ARG A 458 -28.54 -14.10 -16.33
N ASP A 459 -29.17 -12.96 -16.61
CA ASP A 459 -29.36 -11.86 -15.67
C ASP A 459 -30.68 -12.03 -14.91
N PRO A 460 -30.65 -12.51 -13.64
CA PRO A 460 -31.87 -12.68 -12.85
C PRO A 460 -32.52 -11.35 -12.44
N PHE A 461 -31.78 -10.24 -12.44
CA PHE A 461 -32.27 -8.93 -12.06
C PHE A 461 -32.42 -8.02 -13.29
N PRO A 462 -33.64 -7.50 -13.56
CA PRO A 462 -33.89 -6.67 -14.74
C PRO A 462 -33.29 -5.26 -14.58
N GLU A 463 -32.95 -4.60 -15.70
CA GLU A 463 -32.40 -3.22 -15.72
C GLU A 463 -33.28 -2.17 -15.03
N SER A 464 -34.59 -2.44 -14.89
CA SER A 464 -35.52 -1.56 -14.17
C SER A 464 -35.29 -1.56 -12.65
N LEU A 465 -34.59 -2.58 -12.12
CA LEU A 465 -34.19 -2.61 -10.73
C LEU A 465 -32.90 -1.80 -10.56
N LYS A 466 -32.91 -0.84 -9.64
CA LYS A 466 -31.72 -0.07 -9.27
C LYS A 466 -30.58 -1.02 -8.86
N ASP A 467 -29.37 -0.77 -9.36
CA ASP A 467 -28.17 -1.59 -9.13
C ASP A 467 -28.25 -3.05 -9.64
N SER A 468 -29.13 -3.34 -10.60
CA SER A 468 -29.26 -4.67 -11.20
C SER A 468 -27.95 -5.21 -11.77
N ASP A 469 -27.10 -4.35 -12.34
CA ASP A 469 -25.78 -4.67 -12.87
C ASP A 469 -24.90 -5.33 -11.79
N TYR A 470 -24.77 -4.66 -10.65
CA TYR A 470 -24.06 -5.16 -9.48
C TYR A 470 -24.69 -6.45 -8.95
N PHE A 471 -26.03 -6.50 -8.81
CA PHE A 471 -26.70 -7.71 -8.31
C PHE A 471 -26.53 -8.93 -9.22
N ASN A 472 -26.52 -8.75 -10.53
CA ASN A 472 -26.26 -9.85 -11.49
C ASN A 472 -24.83 -10.39 -11.32
N THR A 473 -23.82 -9.51 -11.17
CA THR A 473 -22.44 -9.96 -10.91
C THR A 473 -22.26 -10.60 -9.54
N TYR A 474 -22.93 -10.08 -8.50
CA TYR A 474 -22.93 -10.67 -7.16
C TYR A 474 -23.48 -12.09 -7.20
N LYS A 475 -24.64 -12.28 -7.84
CA LYS A 475 -25.28 -13.59 -7.98
C LYS A 475 -24.41 -14.57 -8.78
N TYR A 476 -23.77 -14.10 -9.85
CA TYR A 476 -22.82 -14.91 -10.62
C TYR A 476 -21.59 -15.33 -9.77
N SER A 477 -21.07 -14.41 -8.96
CA SER A 477 -19.96 -14.67 -8.05
C SER A 477 -20.36 -15.72 -6.99
N ASP A 478 -21.56 -15.61 -6.42
CA ASP A 478 -22.14 -16.60 -5.49
C ASP A 478 -22.30 -17.98 -6.15
N ASP A 479 -22.82 -18.04 -7.38
CA ASP A 479 -22.94 -19.31 -8.11
C ASP A 479 -21.58 -19.94 -8.40
N SER A 480 -20.56 -19.12 -8.66
CA SER A 480 -19.19 -19.55 -8.87
C SER A 480 -18.57 -20.10 -7.58
N LEU A 481 -18.83 -19.45 -6.45
CA LEU A 481 -18.46 -19.92 -5.11
C LEU A 481 -19.11 -21.26 -4.78
N GLY A 482 -20.39 -21.43 -5.10
CA GLY A 482 -21.12 -22.69 -4.95
C GLY A 482 -20.46 -23.84 -5.71
N ARG A 483 -20.18 -23.63 -7.01
CA ARG A 483 -19.48 -24.63 -7.85
C ARG A 483 -18.09 -24.97 -7.33
N PHE A 484 -17.34 -23.97 -6.87
CA PHE A 484 -16.04 -24.19 -6.24
C PHE A 484 -16.15 -25.08 -5.01
N LEU A 485 -17.08 -24.79 -4.11
CA LEU A 485 -17.28 -25.59 -2.90
C LEU A 485 -17.78 -27.01 -3.19
N GLU A 486 -18.61 -27.21 -4.22
CA GLU A 486 -19.01 -28.54 -4.66
C GLU A 486 -17.84 -29.38 -5.18
N LYS A 487 -16.89 -28.77 -5.89
CA LYS A 487 -15.66 -29.42 -6.35
C LYS A 487 -14.70 -29.67 -5.19
N ALA A 488 -14.48 -28.66 -4.36
CA ALA A 488 -13.65 -28.78 -3.17
C ALA A 488 -14.15 -29.91 -2.27
N LYS A 489 -15.46 -30.02 -1.99
CA LYS A 489 -16.04 -31.14 -1.20
C LYS A 489 -15.71 -32.55 -1.73
N LYS A 490 -15.38 -32.69 -3.01
CA LYS A 490 -15.00 -33.96 -3.64
C LYS A 490 -13.48 -34.18 -3.67
N SER A 491 -12.69 -33.16 -3.34
CA SER A 491 -11.24 -33.20 -3.38
C SER A 491 -10.65 -33.72 -2.07
N LYS A 492 -9.42 -34.26 -2.14
CA LYS A 492 -8.73 -34.84 -0.99
C LYS A 492 -8.32 -33.81 0.06
N TYR A 493 -8.21 -32.53 -0.31
CA TYR A 493 -7.75 -31.48 0.60
C TYR A 493 -8.86 -30.98 1.54
N PHE A 494 -10.13 -31.13 1.18
CA PHE A 494 -11.27 -30.46 1.82
C PHE A 494 -11.38 -30.67 3.33
N GLU A 495 -11.37 -31.93 3.78
CA GLU A 495 -11.50 -32.28 5.20
C GLU A 495 -10.40 -31.65 6.08
N ASN A 496 -9.21 -31.41 5.50
CA ASN A 496 -8.09 -30.80 6.20
C ASN A 496 -7.98 -29.28 5.97
N THR A 497 -9.00 -28.63 5.41
CA THR A 497 -8.93 -27.22 5.00
C THR A 497 -9.84 -26.33 5.85
N VAL A 498 -9.31 -25.16 6.20
CA VAL A 498 -10.09 -24.02 6.67
C VAL A 498 -10.27 -23.06 5.50
N PHE A 499 -11.52 -22.87 5.09
CA PHE A 499 -11.92 -21.85 4.13
C PHE A 499 -12.26 -20.56 4.87
N VAL A 500 -11.71 -19.45 4.40
CA VAL A 500 -11.91 -18.11 4.93
C VAL A 500 -12.53 -17.27 3.81
N PHE A 501 -13.83 -17.02 3.89
CA PHE A 501 -14.52 -16.15 2.94
C PHE A 501 -14.61 -14.75 3.53
N VAL A 502 -14.08 -13.75 2.83
CA VAL A 502 -14.06 -12.37 3.32
C VAL A 502 -14.15 -11.41 2.15
N ALA A 503 -14.91 -10.33 2.25
CA ALA A 503 -14.82 -9.28 1.22
C ALA A 503 -13.63 -8.34 1.47
N ASP A 504 -13.11 -7.76 0.41
CA ASP A 504 -12.06 -6.74 0.45
C ASP A 504 -12.63 -5.35 0.83
N HIS A 505 -13.77 -4.97 0.26
CA HIS A 505 -14.58 -3.81 0.59
C HIS A 505 -16.03 -3.97 0.10
N THR A 506 -16.85 -2.92 0.27
CA THR A 506 -18.24 -2.88 -0.22
C THR A 506 -18.33 -2.20 -1.58
N HIS A 507 -19.46 -2.28 -2.26
CA HIS A 507 -19.66 -1.64 -3.57
C HIS A 507 -19.84 -0.10 -3.53
N HIS A 508 -19.96 0.50 -2.33
CA HIS A 508 -20.06 1.95 -2.11
C HIS A 508 -21.25 2.67 -2.79
N ARG A 509 -22.30 1.94 -3.23
CA ARG A 509 -23.50 2.55 -3.84
C ARG A 509 -24.67 2.60 -2.86
N ASP A 510 -25.15 3.82 -2.59
CA ASP A 510 -26.36 4.06 -1.78
C ASP A 510 -26.37 3.36 -0.40
N LEU A 511 -25.20 3.30 0.24
CA LEU A 511 -25.03 2.71 1.56
C LEU A 511 -25.05 3.78 2.66
N ASN A 512 -25.63 3.44 3.81
CA ASN A 512 -25.39 4.22 5.01
C ASN A 512 -23.96 3.98 5.54
N PRO A 513 -23.43 4.82 6.46
CA PRO A 513 -22.05 4.71 6.92
C PRO A 513 -21.66 3.31 7.44
N PHE A 514 -22.56 2.61 8.12
CA PHE A 514 -22.25 1.25 8.60
C PHE A 514 -22.26 0.23 7.48
N GLU A 515 -23.28 0.27 6.62
CA GLU A 515 -23.39 -0.61 5.46
C GLU A 515 -22.19 -0.44 4.53
N ASP A 516 -21.67 0.78 4.40
CA ASP A 516 -20.53 1.12 3.56
C ASP A 516 -19.22 0.44 4.00
N ARG A 517 -19.13 0.02 5.26
CA ARG A 517 -17.97 -0.69 5.81
C ARG A 517 -18.26 -2.16 6.09
N ASN A 518 -19.53 -2.56 6.18
CA ASN A 518 -19.91 -3.90 6.58
C ASN A 518 -19.77 -4.91 5.43
N ILE A 519 -18.93 -5.90 5.66
CA ILE A 519 -18.55 -6.91 4.67
C ILE A 519 -18.74 -8.33 5.25
N PRO A 520 -19.03 -9.34 4.42
CA PRO A 520 -19.11 -10.72 4.89
C PRO A 520 -17.76 -11.22 5.42
N PHE A 521 -17.81 -11.99 6.51
CA PHE A 521 -16.71 -12.80 6.99
C PHE A 521 -17.22 -14.15 7.54
N LEU A 522 -16.76 -15.23 6.93
CA LEU A 522 -17.16 -16.60 7.26
C LEU A 522 -15.94 -17.51 7.32
N LEU A 523 -15.76 -18.16 8.45
CA LEU A 523 -14.84 -19.29 8.59
C LEU A 523 -15.62 -20.58 8.38
N TYR A 524 -15.13 -21.46 7.52
CA TYR A 524 -15.75 -22.74 7.23
C TYR A 524 -14.73 -23.87 7.24
N SER A 525 -14.97 -24.87 8.07
CA SER A 525 -14.25 -26.14 8.05
C SER A 525 -15.07 -27.18 8.79
N PRO A 526 -15.39 -28.34 8.18
CA PRO A 526 -16.10 -29.41 8.87
C PRO A 526 -15.37 -29.89 10.13
N LYS A 527 -14.03 -29.82 10.12
CA LYS A 527 -13.17 -30.39 11.16
C LYS A 527 -12.68 -29.37 12.19
N TYR A 528 -12.39 -28.13 11.77
CA TYR A 528 -11.65 -27.18 12.60
C TYR A 528 -12.48 -26.00 13.11
N VAL A 529 -13.65 -25.74 12.53
CA VAL A 529 -14.46 -24.56 12.86
C VAL A 529 -15.81 -25.00 13.39
N ARG A 530 -16.12 -24.60 14.63
CA ARG A 530 -17.45 -24.84 15.20
C ARG A 530 -18.45 -23.84 14.61
N PRO A 531 -19.57 -24.30 14.03
CA PRO A 531 -20.57 -23.41 13.46
C PRO A 531 -21.20 -22.46 14.51
N GLY A 532 -21.60 -21.27 14.07
CA GLY A 532 -22.33 -20.31 14.88
C GLY A 532 -22.17 -18.87 14.41
N THR A 533 -23.07 -18.00 14.84
CA THR A 533 -23.02 -16.56 14.56
C THR A 533 -22.38 -15.82 15.72
N ASP A 534 -21.42 -14.94 15.44
CA ASP A 534 -20.70 -14.15 16.43
C ASP A 534 -20.94 -12.64 16.21
N PRO A 535 -21.77 -11.99 17.03
CA PRO A 535 -22.21 -10.62 16.77
C PRO A 535 -21.16 -9.55 17.12
N ARG A 536 -19.94 -9.93 17.50
CA ARG A 536 -18.89 -8.97 17.82
C ARG A 536 -18.51 -8.09 16.64
N ILE A 537 -18.21 -6.83 16.94
CA ILE A 537 -17.53 -5.92 16.04
C ILE A 537 -16.09 -6.41 15.87
N SER A 538 -15.71 -6.63 14.62
CA SER A 538 -14.40 -7.14 14.20
C SER A 538 -14.05 -6.60 12.82
N SER A 539 -12.82 -6.79 12.36
CA SER A 539 -12.31 -6.23 11.10
C SER A 539 -11.31 -7.13 10.41
N GLN A 540 -10.93 -6.75 9.18
CA GLN A 540 -9.90 -7.47 8.40
C GLN A 540 -8.55 -7.61 9.13
N LEU A 541 -8.23 -6.74 10.09
CA LEU A 541 -7.00 -6.83 10.89
C LEU A 541 -6.97 -8.10 11.74
N ASP A 542 -8.14 -8.63 12.10
CA ASP A 542 -8.30 -9.80 12.98
C ASP A 542 -8.07 -11.13 12.27
N ILE A 543 -7.95 -11.13 10.94
CA ILE A 543 -7.88 -12.36 10.14
C ILE A 543 -6.59 -13.15 10.40
N ILE A 544 -5.43 -12.49 10.33
CA ILE A 544 -4.13 -13.17 10.59
C ILE A 544 -4.11 -13.83 11.97
N PRO A 545 -4.33 -13.12 13.10
CA PRO A 545 -4.29 -13.76 14.40
C PRO A 545 -5.34 -14.87 14.55
N THR A 546 -6.52 -14.74 13.94
CA THR A 546 -7.54 -15.80 13.92
C THR A 546 -7.09 -17.05 13.16
N ILE A 547 -6.46 -16.88 11.99
CA ILE A 547 -5.86 -17.99 11.23
C ILE A 547 -4.75 -18.65 12.05
N LEU A 548 -3.87 -17.89 12.69
CA LEU A 548 -2.80 -18.44 13.50
C LEU A 548 -3.31 -19.22 14.71
N GLY A 549 -4.43 -18.80 15.31
CA GLY A 549 -5.15 -19.57 16.34
C GLY A 549 -5.61 -20.95 15.84
N LEU A 550 -6.13 -21.04 14.60
CA LEU A 550 -6.54 -22.31 13.98
C LEU A 550 -5.34 -23.20 13.60
N VAL A 551 -4.27 -22.60 13.11
CA VAL A 551 -2.99 -23.26 12.81
C VAL A 551 -2.41 -23.86 14.09
N GLY A 552 -2.41 -23.11 15.19
CA GLY A 552 -2.03 -23.57 16.52
C GLY A 552 -0.54 -23.85 16.69
N LYS A 553 0.30 -23.21 15.86
CA LYS A 553 1.76 -23.29 15.94
C LYS A 553 2.33 -22.06 16.64
N LYS A 554 3.47 -22.25 17.29
CA LYS A 554 4.26 -21.15 17.86
C LYS A 554 4.98 -20.40 16.75
N VAL A 555 4.58 -19.14 16.52
CA VAL A 555 5.12 -18.30 15.45
C VAL A 555 5.07 -16.83 15.84
N ARG A 556 6.02 -16.05 15.33
CA ARG A 556 6.03 -14.59 15.47
C ARG A 556 5.24 -13.94 14.34
N PHE A 557 4.46 -12.93 14.68
CA PHE A 557 3.65 -12.18 13.73
C PHE A 557 3.45 -10.73 14.23
N SER A 558 3.19 -9.82 13.30
CA SER A 558 2.78 -8.45 13.59
C SER A 558 1.44 -8.19 12.94
N SER A 559 0.49 -7.63 13.69
CA SER A 559 -0.85 -7.29 13.19
C SER A 559 -1.50 -6.31 14.17
N PHE A 560 -2.43 -5.49 13.70
CA PHE A 560 -3.28 -4.61 14.48
C PHE A 560 -4.64 -5.25 14.86
N GLY A 561 -4.79 -6.57 14.69
CA GLY A 561 -5.99 -7.30 15.11
C GLY A 561 -5.75 -8.30 16.23
N LYS A 562 -6.80 -9.06 16.55
CA LYS A 562 -6.84 -10.10 17.59
C LYS A 562 -7.49 -11.38 17.10
N ASP A 563 -7.18 -12.49 17.76
CA ASP A 563 -7.77 -13.79 17.42
C ASP A 563 -9.24 -13.85 17.88
N LEU A 564 -10.15 -13.91 16.92
CA LEU A 564 -11.59 -13.91 17.17
C LEU A 564 -12.09 -15.20 17.83
N LEU A 565 -11.31 -16.29 17.83
CA LEU A 565 -11.71 -17.55 18.45
C LEU A 565 -11.32 -17.64 19.92
N SER A 566 -10.27 -16.94 20.34
CA SER A 566 -9.77 -16.92 21.73
C SER A 566 -10.17 -15.67 22.52
N THR A 567 -10.39 -14.54 21.84
CA THR A 567 -10.75 -13.27 22.49
C THR A 567 -12.14 -13.35 23.13
N PRO A 568 -12.38 -12.77 24.32
CA PRO A 568 -13.72 -12.62 24.89
C PRO A 568 -14.67 -11.79 24.00
N THR A 569 -15.98 -12.05 24.08
CA THR A 569 -16.97 -11.33 23.27
C THR A 569 -17.07 -9.83 23.59
N THR A 570 -16.64 -9.43 24.79
CA THR A 570 -16.67 -8.05 25.27
C THR A 570 -15.60 -7.15 24.66
N ASN A 571 -14.53 -7.71 24.08
CA ASN A 571 -13.48 -6.94 23.41
C ASN A 571 -13.79 -6.88 21.90
N SER A 572 -14.57 -5.87 21.50
CA SER A 572 -15.24 -5.79 20.19
C SER A 572 -15.10 -4.38 19.61
N SER A 573 -14.23 -4.22 18.61
CA SER A 573 -13.94 -2.93 17.99
C SER A 573 -13.41 -3.11 16.57
N ALA A 574 -13.54 -2.08 15.73
CA ALA A 574 -12.97 -2.04 14.39
C ALA A 574 -12.40 -0.65 14.07
N TYR A 575 -11.17 -0.62 13.56
CA TYR A 575 -10.53 0.57 13.01
C TYR A 575 -10.64 0.57 11.48
N PHE A 576 -10.82 1.74 10.88
CA PHE A 576 -10.71 1.92 9.43
C PHE A 576 -10.10 3.27 9.06
N ALA A 577 -9.45 3.30 7.90
CA ALA A 577 -8.90 4.51 7.30
C ALA A 577 -8.98 4.43 5.77
N PHE A 578 -9.49 5.49 5.15
CA PHE A 578 -9.55 5.60 3.68
C PHE A 578 -9.77 7.05 3.27
N SER A 579 -9.35 7.40 2.05
CA SER A 579 -9.52 8.75 1.51
C SER A 579 -9.05 9.79 2.54
N SER A 580 -9.88 10.72 2.99
CA SER A 580 -9.55 11.70 4.02
C SER A 580 -10.18 11.40 5.38
N VAL A 581 -10.45 10.13 5.73
CA VAL A 581 -11.16 9.74 6.97
C VAL A 581 -10.42 8.66 7.74
N ILE A 582 -10.43 8.79 9.07
CA ILE A 582 -10.23 7.69 10.02
C ILE A 582 -11.53 7.43 10.79
N GLY A 583 -11.71 6.21 11.26
CA GLY A 583 -12.86 5.87 12.08
C GLY A 583 -12.66 4.73 13.04
N TRP A 584 -13.61 4.63 13.96
CA TRP A 584 -13.64 3.64 15.02
C TRP A 584 -15.07 3.17 15.26
N ILE A 585 -15.28 1.86 15.30
CA ILE A 585 -16.59 1.24 15.51
C ILE A 585 -16.54 0.42 16.79
N GLU A 586 -17.40 0.72 17.75
CA GLU A 586 -17.48 0.06 19.06
C GLU A 586 -18.87 0.33 19.70
N ASN A 587 -19.38 -0.59 20.55
CA ASN A 587 -20.62 -0.43 21.34
C ASN A 587 -21.78 0.27 20.61
N ASP A 588 -22.09 -0.18 19.39
CA ASP A 588 -23.16 0.34 18.52
C ASP A 588 -22.98 1.76 17.96
N TYR A 589 -21.77 2.31 17.94
CA TYR A 589 -21.48 3.57 17.27
C TYR A 589 -20.29 3.45 16.31
N ALA A 590 -20.35 4.18 15.19
CA ALA A 590 -19.23 4.36 14.26
C ALA A 590 -18.86 5.84 14.19
N LEU A 591 -17.65 6.18 14.64
CA LEU A 591 -17.08 7.50 14.48
C LEU A 591 -16.46 7.65 13.08
N TYR A 592 -16.78 8.76 12.43
CA TYR A 592 -16.09 9.24 11.22
C TYR A 592 -15.41 10.57 11.54
N ARG A 593 -14.09 10.59 11.45
CA ARG A 593 -13.27 11.79 11.66
C ARG A 593 -12.48 12.09 10.39
N SER A 594 -12.74 13.24 9.78
CA SER A 594 -11.94 13.70 8.65
C SER A 594 -10.53 14.10 9.09
N THR A 595 -9.58 13.90 8.19
CA THR A 595 -8.17 14.29 8.29
C THR A 595 -7.86 15.50 7.43
N GLU A 596 -8.88 16.14 6.85
CA GLU A 596 -8.74 17.32 5.98
C GLU A 596 -9.84 18.38 6.18
N GLY A 597 -10.98 17.99 6.76
CA GLY A 597 -12.12 18.87 6.98
C GLY A 597 -12.71 18.75 8.39
N GLU A 598 -13.88 19.35 8.55
CA GLU A 598 -14.55 19.50 9.85
C GLU A 598 -15.37 18.27 10.26
N LEU A 599 -15.53 17.27 9.38
CA LEU A 599 -16.34 16.08 9.68
C LEU A 599 -15.81 15.39 10.94
N ARG A 600 -16.69 15.31 11.94
CA ARG A 600 -16.48 14.65 13.23
C ARG A 600 -17.85 14.25 13.76
N GLU A 601 -18.31 13.07 13.35
CA GLU A 601 -19.68 12.59 13.61
C GLU A 601 -19.68 11.13 14.04
N ALA A 602 -20.57 10.79 14.97
CA ALA A 602 -20.83 9.42 15.37
C ALA A 602 -22.21 9.00 14.86
N TYR A 603 -22.26 7.90 14.12
CA TYR A 603 -23.50 7.30 13.67
C TYR A 603 -23.87 6.18 14.64
N PRO A 604 -25.16 5.98 15.01
CA PRO A 604 -25.63 4.87 15.84
C PRO A 604 -26.02 3.63 15.02
N MET A 605 -25.91 2.43 15.59
CA MET A 605 -26.32 1.16 14.99
C MET A 605 -27.54 0.60 15.76
N PRO A 606 -28.71 0.38 15.13
CA PRO A 606 -29.00 0.56 13.70
C PRO A 606 -29.04 2.04 13.28
N TRP A 607 -28.68 2.28 12.02
CA TRP A 607 -28.56 3.63 11.46
C TRP A 607 -29.87 4.42 11.52
N ASN A 608 -29.75 5.71 11.87
CA ASN A 608 -30.79 6.70 11.68
C ASN A 608 -30.25 7.88 10.84
N ARG A 609 -31.13 8.55 10.08
CA ARG A 609 -30.74 9.68 9.21
C ARG A 609 -30.20 10.88 9.97
N ALA A 610 -30.49 10.99 11.26
CA ALA A 610 -30.14 12.17 12.03
C ALA A 610 -28.62 12.27 12.21
N GLY A 611 -27.92 11.15 12.41
CA GLY A 611 -26.54 11.16 12.89
C GLY A 611 -26.45 11.90 14.23
N GLU A 612 -25.69 11.38 15.19
CA GLU A 612 -25.49 12.14 16.41
C GLU A 612 -24.22 12.97 16.25
N LYS A 613 -24.41 14.29 16.10
CA LYS A 613 -23.29 15.23 16.16
C LYS A 613 -22.51 14.96 17.44
N CYS A 614 -21.18 14.96 17.37
CA CYS A 614 -20.37 14.69 18.55
C CYS A 614 -20.62 15.63 19.73
N SER A 615 -21.29 16.78 19.51
CA SER A 615 -21.79 17.64 20.58
C SER A 615 -22.77 16.95 21.56
N SER A 616 -23.56 15.95 21.13
CA SER A 616 -24.46 15.18 22.01
C SER A 616 -23.80 13.93 22.60
N LEU A 617 -22.75 13.41 21.97
CA LEU A 617 -22.02 12.18 22.36
C LEU A 617 -20.55 12.44 22.65
N GLN A 618 -20.25 13.58 23.26
CA GLN A 618 -18.88 14.10 23.39
C GLN A 618 -17.92 13.05 23.96
N LYS A 619 -18.28 12.38 25.07
CA LYS A 619 -17.44 11.34 25.70
C LYS A 619 -17.15 10.15 24.77
N THR A 620 -18.16 9.69 24.03
CA THR A 620 -18.01 8.57 23.09
C THR A 620 -17.13 8.96 21.91
N CYS A 621 -17.40 10.12 21.30
CA CYS A 621 -16.57 10.62 20.20
C CYS A 621 -15.12 10.86 20.63
N ASP A 622 -14.89 11.44 21.81
CA ASP A 622 -13.55 11.70 22.33
C ASP A 622 -12.78 10.39 22.55
N LEU A 623 -13.43 9.37 23.13
CA LEU A 623 -12.83 8.04 23.31
C LEU A 623 -12.51 7.37 21.96
N TYR A 624 -13.45 7.42 21.02
CA TYR A 624 -13.31 6.74 19.73
C TYR A 624 -12.26 7.42 18.87
N GLU A 625 -12.20 8.75 18.91
CA GLU A 625 -11.17 9.53 18.24
C GLU A 625 -9.82 9.27 18.89
N TYR A 626 -9.75 9.17 20.21
CA TYR A 626 -8.51 8.83 20.92
C TYR A 626 -7.96 7.46 20.50
N LYS A 627 -8.81 6.44 20.38
CA LYS A 627 -8.41 5.11 19.88
C LYS A 627 -8.04 5.14 18.39
N ALA A 628 -8.83 5.80 17.54
CA ALA A 628 -8.55 5.94 16.11
C ALA A 628 -7.22 6.67 15.85
N LYS A 629 -6.93 7.72 16.65
CA LYS A 629 -5.66 8.45 16.62
C LYS A 629 -4.50 7.53 16.97
N ALA A 630 -4.64 6.68 17.99
CA ALA A 630 -3.57 5.75 18.37
C ALA A 630 -3.23 4.79 17.22
N PHE A 631 -4.24 4.19 16.57
CA PHE A 631 -4.05 3.31 15.42
C PHE A 631 -3.42 4.05 14.22
N LEU A 632 -3.91 5.26 13.91
CA LEU A 632 -3.35 6.09 12.84
C LEU A 632 -1.88 6.42 13.10
N ASN A 633 -1.56 6.95 14.28
CA ASN A 633 -0.20 7.41 14.60
C ASN A 633 0.76 6.23 14.65
N LEU A 634 0.38 5.11 15.28
CA LEU A 634 1.26 3.95 15.34
C LEU A 634 1.44 3.31 13.96
N SER A 635 0.38 3.12 13.16
CA SER A 635 0.54 2.57 11.81
C SER A 635 1.45 3.45 10.96
N TYR A 636 1.22 4.77 10.97
CA TYR A 636 2.04 5.73 10.23
C TYR A 636 3.51 5.72 10.69
N ASP A 637 3.74 5.69 12.00
CA ASP A 637 5.07 5.59 12.59
C ASP A 637 5.78 4.28 12.21
N LEU A 638 5.12 3.12 12.29
CA LEU A 638 5.74 1.84 11.96
C LEU A 638 6.05 1.70 10.47
N LEU A 639 5.16 2.18 9.59
CA LEU A 639 5.40 2.25 8.15
C LEU A 639 6.56 3.19 7.80
N ASN A 640 6.67 4.30 8.53
CA ASN A 640 7.73 5.28 8.32
C ASN A 640 9.02 4.98 9.06
N SER A 641 9.05 4.07 10.04
CA SER A 641 10.29 3.67 10.71
C SER A 641 10.76 2.28 10.25
N ASN A 642 9.98 1.62 9.40
CA ASN A 642 10.18 0.22 8.99
C ASN A 642 10.25 -0.75 10.21
N ARG A 643 9.40 -0.50 11.22
CA ARG A 643 9.37 -1.27 12.49
C ARG A 643 8.13 -2.16 12.63
N ILE A 644 7.57 -2.62 11.51
CA ILE A 644 6.42 -3.52 11.51
C ILE A 644 6.84 -4.92 11.91
N PHE A 645 7.85 -5.49 11.25
CA PHE A 645 8.36 -6.83 11.51
C PHE A 645 9.89 -6.82 11.40
N PRO A 646 10.63 -7.61 12.19
CA PRO A 646 12.08 -7.67 12.08
C PRO A 646 12.52 -8.35 10.78
N ASP A 647 13.52 -7.78 10.12
CA ASP A 647 14.22 -8.43 9.01
C ASP A 647 14.96 -9.69 9.51
N LYS A 648 15.13 -10.66 8.60
CA LYS A 648 15.79 -11.94 8.90
C LYS A 648 17.30 -11.83 8.95
#